data_AF-A0A1Y2CXW9-F1
#
_entry.id   AF-A0A1Y2CXW9-F1
#
_cell.length_a   1.000
_cell.length_b   1.000
_cell.length_c   1.000
_cell.angle_alpha   90.00
_cell.angle_beta   90.00
_cell.angle_gamma   90.00
#
_symmetry.space_group_name_H-M   'P 1'
#
loop_
_entity.id
_entity.type
_entity.pdbx_description
1 polymer ?
#
loop_
_entity_poly.entity_id
_entity_poly.type
_entity_poly.pdbx_seq_one_letter_code
_entity_poly.pdbx_strand_id
1 'polypeptide(L)'
;MVVADPSTLKGIPELFETDSGESLISRTESLATFRELGPPDLCRIEKFNPKSSGAKEISSYHFVLGVDSSSSASLAAYLNSLSYALVSPSPKTPNPWKIRSGTYCCFNAFSRVDVRVEVRIPGGVESYVVDLRGDKHKITNPAIWQETYVSAVLRAILDDNDEPDGNDGNPILGLRKMDPLDTLNTEKKFLEAAALEFWKGWQLGTNPEVQIATYFSNHLTNGIMKYFRDGGRLDQAAKFFEPLFAKDAEVGAVLAASYFGNDDEVKGVKVLYDALRKSPSSYGLLLTQVDFLIGKNKLEMAANLAKMAVVAAPSEYVTWAKLTQVYIQMGDFESALLALNSCPMFSYCERDSHRMPSPARVHLPLRPDPKPEELTPAGGAGTTTAAAAAPSSTSNLSGTIEDDNDPRENQIHPELARLPALSLRGTFLLAYNLLIQIVSKTGWDELLKFRSRVFVMEEEYRIHRALLEESQKEEQFAAEERARESISAEKKDDNGSSSNELSQMAKAKVAINGVVTDSDELNDATAEANEDADEGRLQELDSNFESIRLTPEIADNGDDTGNGKKGLSIDEMLRRASSQAHEDENLDPDEKSVQTGVDKLGSLEGARKMTSTPNPRPKRNPINFTFRNKRLCEKWLDNLFMVLYNDLRLYTALKQEMSQYNQGTNKPPMSLRKTGAEWEVYGDLAERLRHPEDAKTAYKLCIEQKFSIKAWLKILAMESEEGNIREALIAVNRVIVLLDKSYIDNTFPSPIARAVFKLIGQHGYQKVHNMLIALNVPQRNFKLIMKFFEYSQFFKVSGNDI
;
A
#
# COMPACT_ATOMS: atom_id res chain seq x y z
N MET A 1 9.19 43.26 -15.59
CA MET A 1 9.06 42.75 -14.21
C MET A 1 7.58 42.55 -13.96
N VAL A 2 7.10 41.30 -13.94
CA VAL A 2 5.73 41.00 -13.50
C VAL A 2 5.69 41.32 -12.00
N VAL A 3 4.79 42.21 -11.59
CA VAL A 3 4.63 42.64 -10.19
C VAL A 3 4.19 41.42 -9.40
N ALA A 4 5.03 40.95 -8.47
CA ALA A 4 4.66 39.87 -7.56
C ALA A 4 3.42 40.32 -6.76
N ASP A 5 2.41 39.44 -6.66
CA ASP A 5 1.18 39.73 -5.93
C ASP A 5 1.52 40.05 -4.47
N PRO A 6 1.29 41.28 -3.98
CA PRO A 6 1.67 41.66 -2.63
C PRO A 6 0.82 40.94 -1.56
N SER A 7 -0.28 40.27 -1.95
CA SER A 7 -1.10 39.49 -1.04
C SER A 7 -0.50 38.11 -0.69
N THR A 8 0.55 37.67 -1.37
CA THR A 8 1.11 36.32 -1.22
C THR A 8 2.40 36.28 -0.39
N LEU A 9 2.71 35.10 0.13
CA LEU A 9 3.94 34.79 0.84
C LEU A 9 5.05 34.40 -0.15
N LYS A 10 6.28 34.81 0.18
CA LYS A 10 7.48 34.53 -0.59
C LYS A 10 8.00 33.12 -0.25
N GLY A 11 8.01 32.23 -1.23
CA GLY A 11 8.60 30.89 -1.08
C GLY A 11 7.84 29.94 -0.15
N ILE A 12 6.57 30.25 0.15
CA ILE A 12 5.66 29.44 0.96
C ILE A 12 4.41 29.18 0.12
N PRO A 13 3.95 27.92 0.00
CA PRO A 13 2.75 27.61 -0.75
C PRO A 13 1.52 28.12 -0.02
N GLU A 14 0.50 28.53 -0.74
CA GLU A 14 -0.76 29.02 -0.15
C GLU A 14 -1.98 28.51 -0.91
N LEU A 15 -2.94 28.00 -0.14
CA LEU A 15 -4.27 27.64 -0.59
C LEU A 15 -5.23 28.70 -0.05
N PHE A 16 -5.91 29.41 -0.94
CA PHE A 16 -6.84 30.48 -0.56
C PHE A 16 -8.23 29.91 -0.30
N GLU A 17 -8.81 30.29 0.83
CA GLU A 17 -10.16 29.90 1.22
C GLU A 17 -11.21 30.61 0.34
N THR A 18 -12.32 29.95 0.04
CA THR A 18 -13.50 30.58 -0.55
C THR A 18 -14.24 31.38 0.51
N ASP A 19 -14.57 30.70 1.61
CA ASP A 19 -15.16 31.31 2.79
C ASP A 19 -14.18 31.30 3.96
N SER A 20 -14.07 32.44 4.66
CA SER A 20 -13.13 32.58 5.77
C SER A 20 -13.45 31.58 6.89
N GLY A 21 -12.51 30.67 7.17
CA GLY A 21 -12.60 29.70 8.25
C GLY A 21 -13.05 28.30 7.82
N GLU A 22 -13.34 28.09 6.54
CA GLU A 22 -13.75 26.78 6.00
C GLU A 22 -12.73 25.67 6.29
N SER A 23 -11.42 25.97 6.26
CA SER A 23 -10.37 24.97 6.54
C SER A 23 -10.39 24.50 8.00
N LEU A 24 -10.70 25.38 8.95
CA LEU A 24 -10.81 25.01 10.36
C LEU A 24 -12.07 24.20 10.65
N ILE A 25 -13.18 24.52 9.96
CA ILE A 25 -14.44 23.79 10.08
C ILE A 25 -14.25 22.37 9.54
N SER A 26 -13.77 22.24 8.31
CA SER A 26 -13.46 20.93 7.68
C SER A 26 -12.49 20.09 8.52
N ARG A 27 -11.44 20.71 9.08
CA ARG A 27 -10.54 20.00 10.00
C ARG A 27 -11.26 19.50 11.25
N THR A 28 -12.15 20.31 11.82
CA THR A 28 -12.91 19.96 13.03
C THR A 28 -13.88 18.81 12.76
N GLU A 29 -14.58 18.82 11.63
CA GLU A 29 -15.46 17.74 11.19
C GLU A 29 -14.70 16.43 10.93
N SER A 30 -13.45 16.54 10.48
CA SER A 30 -12.60 15.38 10.21
C SER A 30 -11.97 14.76 11.47
N LEU A 31 -11.99 15.43 12.63
CA LEU A 31 -11.25 14.99 13.83
C LEU A 31 -11.63 13.57 14.29
N ALA A 32 -12.92 13.23 14.24
CA ALA A 32 -13.42 11.92 14.65
C ALA A 32 -12.99 10.79 13.70
N THR A 33 -12.53 11.13 12.49
CA THR A 33 -12.09 10.14 11.48
C THR A 33 -10.64 9.70 11.70
N PHE A 34 -9.84 10.48 12.44
CA PHE A 34 -8.42 10.19 12.63
C PHE A 34 -8.21 9.05 13.63
N ARG A 35 -7.46 8.03 13.20
CA ARG A 35 -7.27 6.78 13.97
C ARG A 35 -5.86 6.60 14.51
N GLU A 36 -4.86 7.15 13.82
CA GLU A 36 -3.44 6.94 14.07
C GLU A 36 -2.78 8.24 14.57
N LEU A 37 -1.66 8.63 13.96
CA LEU A 37 -0.90 9.83 14.31
C LEU A 37 -1.60 11.13 13.93
N GLY A 38 -2.70 11.08 13.18
CA GLY A 38 -3.38 12.24 12.63
C GLY A 38 -2.68 12.82 11.40
N PRO A 39 -3.31 13.82 10.78
CA PRO A 39 -2.83 14.39 9.53
C PRO A 39 -1.72 15.44 9.79
N PRO A 40 -1.06 15.97 8.73
CA PRO A 40 -0.12 17.08 8.86
C PRO A 40 -0.69 18.29 9.62
N ASP A 41 0.19 19.12 10.17
CA ASP A 41 -0.26 20.29 10.93
C ASP A 41 -0.81 21.36 9.97
N LEU A 42 -1.90 22.02 10.36
CA LEU A 42 -2.56 23.04 9.55
C LEU A 42 -2.16 24.42 10.05
N CYS A 43 -1.69 25.27 9.14
CA CYS A 43 -1.40 26.67 9.43
C CYS A 43 -2.30 27.56 8.59
N ARG A 44 -3.22 28.28 9.24
CA ARG A 44 -4.12 29.25 8.63
C ARG A 44 -3.71 30.66 8.98
N ILE A 45 -3.78 31.59 8.04
CA ILE A 45 -3.50 33.01 8.24
C ILE A 45 -4.59 33.88 7.63
N GLU A 46 -4.91 34.98 8.32
CA GLU A 46 -5.82 36.01 7.83
C GLU A 46 -5.02 37.28 7.52
N LYS A 47 -5.13 37.74 6.29
CA LYS A 47 -4.44 38.93 5.78
C LYS A 47 -5.46 40.02 5.53
N PHE A 48 -5.08 41.26 5.81
CA PHE A 48 -5.90 42.42 5.52
C PHE A 48 -5.08 43.52 4.85
N ASN A 49 -5.75 44.30 4.00
CA ASN A 49 -5.19 45.50 3.41
C ASN A 49 -5.86 46.76 4.01
N PRO A 50 -5.19 47.50 4.89
CA PRO A 50 -5.75 48.71 5.48
C PRO A 50 -5.93 49.87 4.50
N LYS A 51 -5.30 49.81 3.32
CA LYS A 51 -5.29 50.91 2.33
C LYS A 51 -6.30 50.72 1.19
N SER A 52 -7.01 49.59 1.13
CA SER A 52 -8.03 49.36 0.11
C SER A 52 -9.37 49.99 0.51
N SER A 53 -10.06 50.61 -0.45
CA SER A 53 -11.45 51.08 -0.28
C SER A 53 -12.36 49.87 -0.05
N GLY A 54 -12.74 49.65 1.21
CA GLY A 54 -13.29 48.38 1.70
C GLY A 54 -12.16 47.49 2.21
N ALA A 55 -12.17 47.14 3.50
CA ALA A 55 -11.18 46.26 4.11
C ALA A 55 -11.24 44.90 3.41
N LYS A 56 -10.37 44.69 2.42
CA LYS A 56 -10.26 43.39 1.75
C LYS A 56 -9.51 42.46 2.69
N GLU A 57 -10.20 41.44 3.15
CA GLU A 57 -9.65 40.36 3.95
C GLU A 57 -9.50 39.13 3.07
N ILE A 58 -8.35 38.48 3.19
CA ILE A 58 -8.03 37.27 2.46
C ILE A 58 -7.51 36.25 3.45
N SER A 59 -8.08 35.06 3.42
CA SER A 59 -7.68 33.95 4.26
C SER A 59 -6.98 32.90 3.40
N SER A 60 -5.84 32.42 3.88
CA SER A 60 -5.09 31.35 3.23
C SER A 60 -4.57 30.36 4.26
N TYR A 61 -4.30 29.13 3.83
CA TYR A 61 -3.71 28.09 4.66
C TYR A 61 -2.67 27.29 3.89
N HIS A 62 -1.81 26.60 4.64
CA HIS A 62 -0.84 25.65 4.13
C HIS A 62 -0.59 24.56 5.18
N PHE A 63 -0.07 23.41 4.75
CA PHE A 63 0.26 22.31 5.64
C PHE A 63 1.72 22.37 6.05
N VAL A 64 2.01 21.94 7.27
CA VAL A 64 3.36 21.99 7.84
C VAL A 64 3.69 20.68 8.55
N LEU A 65 4.94 20.24 8.42
CA LEU A 65 5.53 19.17 9.22
C LEU A 65 6.88 19.64 9.77
N GLY A 66 7.22 19.18 10.98
CA GLY A 66 8.53 19.41 11.59
C GLY A 66 8.72 20.76 12.29
N VAL A 67 7.65 21.52 12.56
CA VAL A 67 7.73 22.69 13.44
C VAL A 67 7.71 22.23 14.90
N ASP A 68 8.50 22.91 15.74
CA ASP A 68 8.52 22.66 17.18
C ASP A 68 7.16 23.00 17.83
N SER A 69 6.43 21.97 18.22
CA SER A 69 5.15 22.06 18.92
C SER A 69 5.26 21.82 20.44
N SER A 70 6.46 21.94 21.02
CA SER A 70 6.68 21.79 22.47
C SER A 70 6.03 22.88 23.33
N SER A 71 5.65 24.02 22.74
CA SER A 71 4.98 25.11 23.47
C SER A 71 4.17 26.02 22.54
N SER A 72 3.23 26.77 23.11
CA SER A 72 2.49 27.82 22.39
C SER A 72 3.40 28.93 21.88
N ALA A 73 4.51 29.22 22.57
CA ALA A 73 5.48 30.23 22.16
C ALA A 73 6.23 29.82 20.88
N SER A 74 6.63 28.55 20.76
CA SER A 74 7.29 28.00 19.55
C SER A 74 6.37 28.10 18.33
N LEU A 75 5.09 27.71 18.48
CA LEU A 75 4.09 27.81 17.41
C LEU A 75 3.77 29.27 17.04
N ALA A 76 3.68 30.16 18.03
CA ALA A 76 3.48 31.58 17.78
C ALA A 76 4.69 32.22 17.08
N ALA A 77 5.92 31.78 17.40
CA ALA A 77 7.12 32.23 16.71
C ALA A 77 7.10 31.83 15.23
N TYR A 78 6.62 30.62 14.91
CA TYR A 78 6.41 30.19 13.52
C TYR A 78 5.42 31.11 12.80
N LEU A 79 4.24 31.38 13.38
CA LEU A 79 3.23 32.26 12.79
C LEU A 79 3.75 33.70 12.60
N ASN A 80 4.50 34.22 13.57
CA ASN A 80 5.14 35.52 13.47
C ASN A 80 6.19 35.56 12.35
N SER A 81 6.90 34.45 12.11
CA SER A 81 7.88 34.36 11.03
C SER A 81 7.26 34.56 9.64
N LEU A 82 5.99 34.17 9.45
CA LEU A 82 5.25 34.35 8.19
C LEU A 82 5.02 35.82 7.86
N SER A 83 4.99 36.70 8.87
CA SER A 83 4.87 38.15 8.64
C SER A 83 6.08 38.71 7.90
N TYR A 84 7.28 38.12 8.09
CA TYR A 84 8.49 38.50 7.35
C TYR A 84 8.53 37.91 5.93
N ALA A 85 7.71 36.90 5.64
CA ALA A 85 7.63 36.28 4.32
C ALA A 85 6.67 37.01 3.36
N LEU A 86 5.93 38.02 3.82
CA LEU A 86 5.05 38.83 2.97
C LEU A 86 5.82 39.56 1.86
N VAL A 87 5.44 39.33 0.59
CA VAL A 87 6.16 39.89 -0.57
C VAL A 87 5.97 41.40 -0.65
N SER A 88 7.05 42.17 -0.48
CA SER A 88 7.00 43.61 -0.73
C SER A 88 7.10 43.90 -2.24
N PRO A 89 6.14 44.65 -2.83
CA PRO A 89 6.10 44.91 -4.27
C PRO A 89 7.24 45.79 -4.78
N SER A 90 7.91 46.53 -3.90
CA SER A 90 9.16 47.23 -4.16
C SER A 90 10.04 47.22 -2.91
N PRO A 91 11.38 47.11 -3.03
CA PRO A 91 12.28 47.15 -1.88
C PRO A 91 12.23 48.48 -1.12
N LYS A 92 11.67 49.54 -1.71
CA LYS A 92 11.55 50.87 -1.10
C LYS A 92 10.19 51.12 -0.44
N THR A 93 9.19 50.28 -0.67
CA THR A 93 7.83 50.49 -0.13
C THR A 93 7.36 49.26 0.64
N PRO A 94 6.91 49.42 1.91
CA PRO A 94 6.42 48.31 2.69
C PRO A 94 5.21 47.65 2.02
N ASN A 95 5.05 46.35 2.21
CA ASN A 95 3.90 45.61 1.71
C ASN A 95 2.60 46.27 2.22
N PRO A 96 1.62 46.58 1.33
CA PRO A 96 0.31 47.06 1.74
C PRO A 96 -0.46 46.05 2.60
N TRP A 97 -0.23 44.74 2.45
CA TRP A 97 -0.88 43.70 3.23
C TRP A 97 -0.19 43.46 4.57
N LYS A 98 -1.00 43.13 5.58
CA LYS A 98 -0.53 42.71 6.91
C LYS A 98 -1.27 41.46 7.35
N ILE A 99 -0.62 40.62 8.14
CA ILE A 99 -1.26 39.47 8.81
C ILE A 99 -2.00 40.02 10.04
N ARG A 100 -3.31 39.77 10.11
CA ARG A 100 -4.19 40.16 11.23
C ARG A 100 -4.19 39.09 12.32
N SER A 101 -4.35 37.84 11.90
CA SER A 101 -4.44 36.68 12.78
C SER A 101 -3.82 35.45 12.11
N GLY A 102 -3.43 34.47 12.92
CA GLY A 102 -3.02 33.15 12.45
C GLY A 102 -3.43 32.07 13.42
N THR A 103 -3.79 30.91 12.91
CA THR A 103 -4.16 29.73 13.71
C THR A 103 -3.30 28.56 13.27
N TYR A 104 -2.57 27.97 14.22
CA TYR A 104 -1.80 26.74 14.03
C TYR A 104 -2.51 25.58 14.71
N CYS A 105 -2.79 24.50 13.99
CA CYS A 105 -3.48 23.31 14.50
C CYS A 105 -2.56 22.10 14.43
N CYS A 106 -2.34 21.45 15.56
CA CYS A 106 -1.49 20.28 15.73
C CYS A 106 -2.25 19.18 16.45
N PHE A 107 -2.41 18.03 15.81
CA PHE A 107 -3.15 16.92 16.42
C PHE A 107 -2.28 16.21 17.48
N ASN A 108 -2.84 15.88 18.63
CA ASN A 108 -2.23 15.03 19.65
C ASN A 108 -2.86 13.64 19.57
N ALA A 109 -2.08 12.65 19.16
CA ALA A 109 -2.56 11.29 18.96
C ALA A 109 -2.74 10.49 20.27
N PHE A 110 -2.04 10.85 21.36
CA PHE A 110 -2.19 10.18 22.66
C PHE A 110 -3.53 10.53 23.31
N SER A 111 -3.78 11.84 23.51
CA SER A 111 -5.03 12.33 24.11
C SER A 111 -6.18 12.47 23.11
N ARG A 112 -5.94 12.28 21.81
CA ARG A 112 -6.91 12.44 20.71
C ARG A 112 -7.62 13.78 20.73
N VAL A 113 -6.82 14.85 20.80
CA VAL A 113 -7.29 16.25 20.78
C VAL A 113 -6.48 17.06 19.78
N ASP A 114 -7.09 18.09 19.20
CA ASP A 114 -6.41 19.03 18.29
C ASP A 114 -5.99 20.28 19.06
N VAL A 115 -4.68 20.45 19.27
CA VAL A 115 -4.12 21.63 19.94
C VAL A 115 -4.08 22.78 18.95
N ARG A 116 -4.74 23.88 19.28
CA ARG A 116 -4.80 25.09 18.44
C ARG A 116 -4.17 26.28 19.14
N VAL A 117 -3.33 27.00 18.40
CA VAL A 117 -2.71 28.26 18.86
C VAL A 117 -3.16 29.37 17.92
N GLU A 118 -3.91 30.33 18.46
CA GLU A 118 -4.35 31.53 17.77
C GLU A 118 -3.46 32.71 18.17
N VAL A 119 -2.90 33.40 17.18
CA VAL A 119 -2.08 34.59 17.36
C VAL A 119 -2.78 35.77 16.70
N ARG A 120 -2.94 36.87 17.42
CA ARG A 120 -3.47 38.14 16.87
C ARG A 120 -2.34 39.17 16.80
N ILE A 121 -2.21 39.88 15.69
CA ILE A 121 -1.09 40.82 15.44
C ILE A 121 -1.64 42.23 15.16
N PRO A 122 -1.30 43.27 15.97
CA PRO A 122 -0.64 43.21 17.28
C PRO A 122 -1.62 42.71 18.36
N GLY A 123 -1.18 41.79 19.22
CA GLY A 123 -2.10 41.16 20.18
C GLY A 123 -1.46 39.99 20.95
N GLY A 124 -2.33 39.23 21.63
CA GLY A 124 -1.94 38.08 22.46
C GLY A 124 -1.96 36.75 21.71
N VAL A 125 -1.39 35.74 22.37
CA VAL A 125 -1.42 34.34 21.96
C VAL A 125 -2.43 33.60 22.83
N GLU A 126 -3.40 32.93 22.21
CA GLU A 126 -4.36 32.07 22.88
C GLU A 126 -4.13 30.62 22.45
N SER A 127 -4.07 29.70 23.43
CA SER A 127 -3.90 28.28 23.16
C SER A 127 -5.02 27.48 23.81
N TYR A 128 -5.66 26.62 23.03
CA TYR A 128 -6.77 25.78 23.46
C TYR A 128 -6.72 24.41 22.77
N VAL A 129 -7.48 23.45 23.27
CA VAL A 129 -7.68 22.14 22.61
C VAL A 129 -9.09 22.06 22.06
N VAL A 130 -9.24 21.36 20.95
CA VAL A 130 -10.52 20.97 20.39
C VAL A 130 -10.65 19.46 20.52
N ASP A 131 -11.72 19.01 21.16
CA ASP A 131 -11.99 17.58 21.29
C ASP A 131 -12.60 17.00 20.00
N LEU A 132 -12.85 15.68 19.99
CA LEU A 132 -13.44 14.98 18.84
C LEU A 132 -14.88 15.43 18.52
N ARG A 133 -15.55 16.13 19.44
CA ARG A 133 -16.90 16.68 19.23
C ARG A 133 -16.85 18.08 18.63
N GLY A 134 -15.68 18.70 18.60
CA GLY A 134 -15.48 20.08 18.15
C GLY A 134 -15.56 21.12 19.27
N ASP A 135 -15.68 20.71 20.53
CA ASP A 135 -15.78 21.62 21.67
C ASP A 135 -14.40 22.15 22.06
N LYS A 136 -14.35 23.46 22.37
CA LYS A 136 -13.12 24.16 22.74
C LYS A 136 -12.90 24.10 24.26
N HIS A 137 -11.75 23.59 24.69
CA HIS A 137 -11.34 23.53 26.09
C HIS A 137 -9.99 24.21 26.33
N LYS A 138 -9.79 24.76 27.53
CA LYS A 138 -8.50 25.35 27.93
C LYS A 138 -7.49 24.25 28.26
N ILE A 139 -6.23 24.47 27.88
CA ILE A 139 -5.12 23.56 28.19
C ILE A 139 -4.83 23.65 29.70
N THR A 140 -5.28 22.64 30.45
CA THR A 140 -5.10 22.58 31.91
C THR A 140 -3.90 21.72 32.28
N ASN A 141 -3.61 20.67 31.51
CA ASN A 141 -2.51 19.74 31.75
C ASN A 141 -1.29 20.09 30.86
N PRO A 142 -0.13 20.46 31.44
CA PRO A 142 1.10 20.70 30.68
C PRO A 142 1.57 19.49 29.85
N ALA A 143 1.23 18.26 30.25
CA ALA A 143 1.61 17.05 29.51
C ALA A 143 1.05 17.02 28.08
N ILE A 144 -0.05 17.74 27.81
CA ILE A 144 -0.62 17.85 26.45
C ILE A 144 0.44 18.38 25.48
N TRP A 145 1.22 19.39 25.86
CA TRP A 145 2.28 19.93 24.99
C TRP A 145 3.38 18.91 24.70
N GLN A 146 3.73 18.08 25.68
CA GLN A 146 4.71 17.03 25.51
C GLN A 146 4.20 15.93 24.57
N GLU A 147 2.97 15.48 24.76
CA GLU A 147 2.32 14.48 23.88
C GLU A 147 2.16 15.02 22.45
N THR A 148 1.78 16.29 22.30
CA THR A 148 1.68 16.99 21.02
C THR A 148 3.05 17.11 20.33
N TYR A 149 4.10 17.42 21.08
CA TYR A 149 5.47 17.47 20.57
C TYR A 149 5.93 16.12 20.02
N VAL A 150 5.77 15.04 20.80
CA VAL A 150 6.10 13.69 20.36
C VAL A 150 5.27 13.29 19.13
N SER A 151 3.97 13.58 19.13
CA SER A 151 3.08 13.29 17.98
C SER A 151 3.52 14.02 16.70
N ALA A 152 3.85 15.30 16.79
CA ALA A 152 4.27 16.11 15.64
C ALA A 152 5.62 15.64 15.06
N VAL A 153 6.59 15.31 15.91
CA VAL A 153 7.89 14.79 15.48
C VAL A 153 7.72 13.41 14.83
N LEU A 154 6.92 12.52 15.42
CA LEU A 154 6.64 11.20 14.85
C LEU A 154 5.93 11.29 13.50
N ARG A 155 4.94 12.19 13.36
CA ARG A 155 4.31 12.49 12.06
C ARG A 155 5.34 12.90 11.03
N ALA A 156 6.24 13.82 11.36
CA ALA A 156 7.27 14.29 10.43
C ALA A 156 8.27 13.19 10.04
N ILE A 157 8.58 12.24 10.95
CA ILE A 157 9.51 11.13 10.70
C ILE A 157 8.87 10.00 9.87
N LEU A 158 7.62 9.66 10.16
CA LEU A 158 6.90 8.57 9.51
C LEU A 158 6.17 9.00 8.22
N ASP A 159 6.12 10.31 7.96
CA ASP A 159 5.71 10.87 6.69
C ASP A 159 6.47 10.23 5.51
N ASP A 160 5.73 9.95 4.45
CA ASP A 160 6.20 9.32 3.22
C ASP A 160 5.91 10.16 1.98
N ASN A 161 5.44 11.40 2.12
CA ASN A 161 5.15 12.28 0.98
C ASN A 161 6.36 12.54 0.07
N ASP A 162 7.58 12.42 0.59
CA ASP A 162 8.83 12.58 -0.14
C ASP A 162 9.43 11.26 -0.65
N GLU A 163 8.84 10.10 -0.32
CA GLU A 163 9.24 8.80 -0.86
C GLU A 163 8.73 8.59 -2.30
N PRO A 164 9.42 7.81 -3.14
CA PRO A 164 9.05 7.65 -4.55
C PRO A 164 7.64 7.08 -4.79
N ASP A 165 7.10 6.27 -3.87
CA ASP A 165 5.72 5.74 -3.92
C ASP A 165 4.82 6.38 -2.84
N GLY A 166 5.21 7.56 -2.33
CA GLY A 166 4.53 8.29 -1.27
C GLY A 166 3.08 8.67 -1.60
N ASN A 167 2.19 8.52 -0.63
CA ASN A 167 0.75 8.83 -0.73
C ASN A 167 0.10 8.33 -2.04
N ASP A 168 0.45 7.11 -2.46
CA ASP A 168 -0.05 6.46 -3.67
C ASP A 168 0.18 7.26 -4.96
N GLY A 169 1.24 8.07 -5.00
CA GLY A 169 1.61 8.93 -6.12
C GLY A 169 0.91 10.29 -6.15
N ASN A 170 0.17 10.64 -5.10
CA ASN A 170 -0.55 11.92 -4.99
C ASN A 170 0.06 12.80 -3.87
N PRO A 171 1.10 13.61 -4.14
CA PRO A 171 1.70 14.43 -3.09
C PRO A 171 0.71 15.45 -2.52
N ILE A 172 0.78 15.70 -1.20
CA ILE A 172 -0.06 16.70 -0.54
C ILE A 172 0.30 18.10 -1.04
N LEU A 173 -0.66 18.76 -1.70
CA LEU A 173 -0.48 20.11 -2.21
C LEU A 173 -0.34 21.12 -1.07
N GLY A 174 0.67 21.98 -1.16
CA GLY A 174 0.92 23.02 -0.17
C GLY A 174 1.47 22.51 1.16
N LEU A 175 2.03 21.30 1.16
CA LEU A 175 2.82 20.78 2.27
C LEU A 175 4.20 21.44 2.32
N ARG A 176 4.58 21.91 3.50
CA ARG A 176 5.92 22.37 3.82
C ARG A 176 6.53 21.46 4.88
N LYS A 177 7.66 20.84 4.57
CA LYS A 177 8.37 19.94 5.49
C LYS A 177 9.62 20.63 6.02
N MET A 178 9.73 20.77 7.34
CA MET A 178 10.88 21.36 8.04
C MET A 178 11.64 20.26 8.79
N ASP A 179 12.89 20.52 9.17
CA ASP A 179 13.65 19.61 10.02
C ASP A 179 13.00 19.49 11.41
N PRO A 180 12.45 18.31 11.79
CA PRO A 180 11.82 18.14 13.10
C PRO A 180 12.85 18.16 14.25
N LEU A 181 14.10 17.76 13.97
CA LEU A 181 15.20 17.64 14.92
C LEU A 181 16.47 18.25 14.33
N ASP A 182 16.56 19.58 14.41
CA ASP A 182 17.63 20.40 13.84
C ASP A 182 18.97 20.33 14.59
N THR A 183 18.95 20.00 15.89
CA THR A 183 20.13 20.03 16.77
C THR A 183 20.19 18.80 17.67
N LEU A 184 21.39 18.48 18.17
CA LEU A 184 21.58 17.41 19.17
C LEU A 184 20.81 17.68 20.47
N ASN A 185 20.49 18.95 20.77
CA ASN A 185 19.72 19.30 21.95
C ASN A 185 18.22 19.03 21.73
N THR A 186 17.68 19.33 20.54
CA THR A 186 16.29 19.00 20.20
C THR A 186 16.09 17.50 20.07
N GLU A 187 17.06 16.77 19.51
CA GLU A 187 17.09 15.30 19.51
C GLU A 187 17.02 14.72 20.93
N LYS A 188 17.87 15.20 21.86
CA LYS A 188 17.84 14.76 23.26
C LYS A 188 16.51 15.05 23.96
N LYS A 189 15.97 16.25 23.78
CA LYS A 189 14.65 16.63 24.35
C LYS A 189 13.53 15.74 23.82
N PHE A 190 13.56 15.41 22.54
CA PHE A 190 12.62 14.46 21.94
C PHE A 190 12.74 13.07 22.57
N LEU A 191 13.96 12.54 22.72
CA LEU A 191 14.16 11.23 23.37
C LEU A 191 13.70 11.24 24.83
N GLU A 192 13.95 12.30 25.58
CA GLU A 192 13.47 12.44 26.96
C GLU A 192 11.93 12.45 27.03
N ALA A 193 11.27 13.23 26.16
CA ALA A 193 9.81 13.27 26.05
C ALA A 193 9.22 11.92 25.61
N ALA A 194 9.86 11.25 24.64
CA ALA A 194 9.48 9.94 24.15
C ALA A 194 9.63 8.85 25.21
N ALA A 195 10.67 8.88 26.05
CA ALA A 195 10.88 7.92 27.13
C ALA A 195 9.77 7.99 28.20
N LEU A 196 9.25 9.19 28.45
CA LEU A 196 8.14 9.41 29.39
C LEU A 196 6.80 8.89 28.82
N GLU A 197 6.53 9.14 27.54
CA GLU A 197 5.29 8.69 26.88
C GLU A 197 5.36 7.26 26.32
N PHE A 198 6.50 6.57 26.45
CA PHE A 198 6.73 5.24 25.88
C PHE A 198 5.64 4.22 26.23
N TRP A 199 5.18 4.22 27.48
CA TRP A 199 4.18 3.27 27.98
C TRP A 199 2.77 3.53 27.44
N LYS A 200 2.51 4.72 26.89
CA LYS A 200 1.28 5.03 26.15
C LYS A 200 1.44 4.84 24.64
N GLY A 201 2.63 4.44 24.16
CA GLY A 201 2.94 4.34 22.72
C GLY A 201 2.00 3.45 21.91
N TRP A 202 1.40 2.43 22.54
CA TRP A 202 0.39 1.55 21.91
C TRP A 202 -0.87 2.30 21.46
N GLN A 203 -1.19 3.45 22.07
CA GLN A 203 -2.37 4.26 21.71
C GLN A 203 -2.22 4.95 20.35
N LEU A 204 -0.99 5.13 19.87
CA LEU A 204 -0.71 5.82 18.61
C LEU A 204 -1.10 4.99 17.38
N GLY A 205 -1.28 3.68 17.54
CA GLY A 205 -1.40 2.74 16.43
C GLY A 205 -0.05 2.09 16.07
N THR A 206 -0.07 1.31 14.99
CA THR A 206 1.09 0.60 14.47
C THR A 206 0.99 0.48 12.94
N ASN A 207 1.99 -0.10 12.30
CA ASN A 207 1.97 -0.31 10.86
C ASN A 207 0.74 -1.17 10.45
N PRO A 208 0.16 -0.97 9.24
CA PRO A 208 -1.02 -1.72 8.78
C PRO A 208 -0.87 -3.25 8.70
N GLU A 209 0.35 -3.75 8.82
CA GLU A 209 0.69 -5.19 8.80
C GLU A 209 0.58 -5.86 10.18
N VAL A 210 0.52 -5.08 11.25
CA VAL A 210 0.42 -5.55 12.63
C VAL A 210 -0.98 -5.23 13.14
N GLN A 211 -1.68 -6.23 13.66
CA GLN A 211 -3.07 -6.03 14.10
C GLN A 211 -3.13 -5.34 15.45
N ILE A 212 -2.28 -5.75 16.38
CA ILE A 212 -2.27 -5.27 17.76
C ILE A 212 -0.98 -4.51 18.03
N ALA A 213 -1.09 -3.22 18.36
CA ALA A 213 0.05 -2.41 18.76
C ALA A 213 0.61 -2.91 20.11
N THR A 214 1.91 -3.20 20.13
CA THR A 214 2.65 -3.65 21.33
C THR A 214 3.70 -2.60 21.72
N TYR A 215 4.38 -2.77 22.85
CA TYR A 215 5.46 -1.85 23.24
C TYR A 215 6.64 -1.86 22.27
N PHE A 216 6.91 -3.00 21.63
CA PHE A 216 7.99 -3.14 20.64
C PHE A 216 7.54 -2.83 19.20
N SER A 217 6.24 -2.78 18.93
CA SER A 217 5.68 -2.50 17.60
C SER A 217 4.52 -1.51 17.69
N ASN A 218 4.86 -0.23 17.60
CA ASN A 218 3.93 0.90 17.56
C ASN A 218 4.60 2.07 16.82
N HIS A 219 3.87 3.12 16.45
CA HIS A 219 4.46 4.23 15.71
C HIS A 219 5.58 4.98 16.45
N LEU A 220 5.58 5.02 17.80
CA LEU A 220 6.67 5.63 18.56
C LEU A 220 7.96 4.83 18.41
N THR A 221 7.90 3.52 18.69
CA THR A 221 9.04 2.61 18.58
C THR A 221 9.51 2.49 17.12
N ASN A 222 8.57 2.36 16.16
CA ASN A 222 8.86 2.28 14.73
C ASN A 222 9.48 3.58 14.22
N GLY A 223 8.98 4.75 14.65
CA GLY A 223 9.51 6.06 14.29
C GLY A 223 10.94 6.28 14.80
N ILE A 224 11.20 5.96 16.08
CA ILE A 224 12.55 6.03 16.67
C ILE A 224 13.51 5.08 15.92
N MET A 225 13.07 3.85 15.67
CA MET A 225 13.89 2.88 14.94
C MET A 225 14.16 3.32 13.50
N LYS A 226 13.15 3.84 12.78
CA LYS A 226 13.31 4.38 11.41
C LYS A 226 14.31 5.54 11.41
N TYR A 227 14.14 6.51 12.30
CA TYR A 227 15.00 7.69 12.41
C TYR A 227 16.48 7.31 12.65
N PHE A 228 16.77 6.40 13.57
CA PHE A 228 18.16 5.99 13.81
C PHE A 228 18.72 5.01 12.78
N ARG A 229 17.87 4.17 12.17
CA ARG A 229 18.27 3.25 11.09
C ARG A 229 18.65 4.01 9.84
N ASP A 230 17.81 4.93 9.37
CA ASP A 230 18.07 5.75 8.19
C ASP A 230 19.24 6.72 8.40
N GLY A 231 19.45 7.13 9.66
CA GLY A 231 20.60 7.94 10.06
C GLY A 231 21.90 7.16 10.30
N GLY A 232 21.89 5.82 10.23
CA GLY A 232 23.06 4.98 10.52
C GLY A 232 23.62 5.14 11.95
N ARG A 233 22.76 5.48 12.93
CA ARG A 233 23.13 5.76 14.34
C ARG A 233 22.39 4.85 15.32
N LEU A 234 22.39 3.54 15.04
CA LEU A 234 21.66 2.55 15.85
C LEU A 234 22.21 2.40 17.28
N ASP A 235 23.46 2.81 17.53
CA ASP A 235 24.02 2.98 18.87
C ASP A 235 23.17 3.85 19.79
N GLN A 236 22.64 4.96 19.27
CA GLN A 236 21.84 5.90 20.08
C GLN A 236 20.45 5.32 20.36
N ALA A 237 19.89 4.56 19.42
CA ALA A 237 18.68 3.79 19.65
C ALA A 237 18.88 2.75 20.76
N ALA A 238 20.00 2.01 20.74
CA ALA A 238 20.31 1.03 21.79
C ALA A 238 20.38 1.68 23.18
N LYS A 239 21.09 2.82 23.32
CA LYS A 239 21.16 3.59 24.58
C LYS A 239 19.79 4.06 25.09
N PHE A 240 18.88 4.40 24.18
CA PHE A 240 17.51 4.78 24.53
C PHE A 240 16.71 3.60 25.08
N PHE A 241 16.83 2.41 24.48
CA PHE A 241 16.07 1.22 24.89
C PHE A 241 16.65 0.48 26.09
N GLU A 242 17.95 0.61 26.39
CA GLU A 242 18.61 0.01 27.56
C GLU A 242 17.86 0.25 28.90
N PRO A 243 17.55 1.50 29.31
CA PRO A 243 16.84 1.76 30.57
C PRO A 243 15.38 1.26 30.54
N LEU A 244 14.78 1.17 29.35
CA LEU A 244 13.40 0.67 29.17
C LEU A 244 13.36 -0.86 29.28
N PHE A 245 14.38 -1.56 28.78
CA PHE A 245 14.54 -3.02 28.90
C PHE A 245 14.66 -3.49 30.35
N ALA A 246 15.22 -2.67 31.24
CA ALA A 246 15.27 -2.98 32.66
C ALA A 246 13.87 -3.07 33.29
N LYS A 247 12.88 -2.36 32.74
CA LYS A 247 11.48 -2.35 33.21
C LYS A 247 10.65 -3.47 32.60
N ASP A 248 10.77 -3.70 31.28
CA ASP A 248 10.04 -4.75 30.57
C ASP A 248 10.96 -5.53 29.61
N ALA A 249 10.86 -6.85 29.66
CA ALA A 249 11.64 -7.75 28.82
C ALA A 249 11.25 -7.70 27.33
N GLU A 250 10.01 -7.31 26.99
CA GLU A 250 9.55 -7.27 25.60
C GLU A 250 10.26 -6.21 24.76
N VAL A 251 10.71 -5.12 25.38
CA VAL A 251 11.54 -4.08 24.75
C VAL A 251 12.88 -4.66 24.26
N GLY A 252 13.28 -5.82 24.78
CA GLY A 252 14.43 -6.59 24.33
C GLY A 252 14.42 -6.92 22.83
N ALA A 253 13.23 -7.00 22.19
CA ALA A 253 13.12 -7.25 20.76
C ALA A 253 13.73 -6.10 19.95
N VAL A 254 13.37 -4.86 20.33
CA VAL A 254 13.86 -3.65 19.67
C VAL A 254 15.33 -3.40 20.00
N LEU A 255 15.69 -3.57 21.27
CA LEU A 255 17.07 -3.39 21.74
C LEU A 255 18.03 -4.36 21.03
N ALA A 256 17.65 -5.64 20.92
CA ALA A 256 18.43 -6.62 20.17
C ALA A 256 18.53 -6.26 18.68
N ALA A 257 17.44 -5.80 18.06
CA ALA A 257 17.45 -5.33 16.67
C ALA A 257 18.39 -4.12 16.48
N SER A 258 18.46 -3.20 17.43
CA SER A 258 19.42 -2.08 17.40
C SER A 258 20.87 -2.58 17.48
N TYR A 259 21.16 -3.54 18.37
CA TYR A 259 22.49 -4.13 18.47
C TYR A 259 22.91 -4.89 17.22
N PHE A 260 21.99 -5.67 16.63
CA PHE A 260 22.29 -6.40 15.38
C PHE A 260 22.59 -5.48 14.21
N GLY A 261 21.89 -4.35 14.09
CA GLY A 261 22.19 -3.38 13.04
C GLY A 261 23.47 -2.56 13.27
N ASN A 262 24.07 -2.63 14.46
CA ASN A 262 25.36 -2.02 14.79
C ASN A 262 26.51 -3.04 14.83
N ASP A 263 26.30 -4.24 14.26
CA ASP A 263 27.24 -5.36 14.28
C ASP A 263 27.64 -5.87 15.69
N ASP A 264 26.89 -5.49 16.73
CA ASP A 264 27.11 -5.82 18.14
C ASP A 264 26.39 -7.15 18.52
N GLU A 265 26.64 -8.19 17.74
CA GLU A 265 25.85 -9.44 17.76
C GLU A 265 25.85 -10.15 19.12
N VAL A 266 26.99 -10.17 19.81
CA VAL A 266 27.15 -10.86 21.10
C VAL A 266 26.25 -10.23 22.17
N LYS A 267 26.15 -8.90 22.19
CA LYS A 267 25.27 -8.17 23.11
C LYS A 267 23.81 -8.43 22.74
N GLY A 268 23.47 -8.36 21.46
CA GLY A 268 22.12 -8.63 20.97
C GLY A 268 21.61 -10.02 21.36
N VAL A 269 22.43 -11.06 21.16
CA VAL A 269 22.08 -12.45 21.56
C VAL A 269 21.93 -12.59 23.07
N LYS A 270 22.80 -11.94 23.87
CA LYS A 270 22.70 -11.97 25.33
C LYS A 270 21.40 -11.31 25.81
N VAL A 271 21.02 -10.17 25.24
CA VAL A 271 19.76 -9.49 25.53
C VAL A 271 18.57 -10.39 25.21
N LEU A 272 18.55 -11.02 24.04
CA LEU A 272 17.49 -11.96 23.67
C LEU A 272 17.41 -13.15 24.62
N TYR A 273 18.54 -13.72 25.03
CA TYR A 273 18.58 -14.82 25.99
C TYR A 273 17.98 -14.41 27.35
N ASP A 274 18.41 -13.26 27.88
CA ASP A 274 17.91 -12.75 29.16
C ASP A 274 16.41 -12.38 29.09
N ALA A 275 15.95 -11.86 27.94
CA ALA A 275 14.56 -11.52 27.69
C ALA A 275 13.65 -12.76 27.56
N LEU A 276 14.06 -13.75 26.75
CA LEU A 276 13.30 -14.97 26.52
C LEU A 276 13.21 -15.85 27.78
N ARG A 277 14.18 -15.76 28.69
CA ARG A 277 14.08 -16.42 30.01
C ARG A 277 12.95 -15.85 30.87
N LYS A 278 12.63 -14.57 30.70
CA LYS A 278 11.55 -13.88 31.43
C LYS A 278 10.21 -14.05 30.71
N SER A 279 10.20 -13.88 29.39
CA SER A 279 8.99 -13.92 28.54
C SER A 279 9.18 -14.87 27.35
N PRO A 280 9.04 -16.20 27.54
CA PRO A 280 9.29 -17.20 26.49
C PRO A 280 8.28 -17.17 25.33
N SER A 281 7.07 -16.68 25.58
CA SER A 281 5.96 -16.64 24.62
C SER A 281 5.89 -15.34 23.81
N SER A 282 6.83 -14.40 24.01
CA SER A 282 6.81 -13.13 23.27
C SER A 282 7.23 -13.37 21.81
N TYR A 283 6.29 -13.21 20.88
CA TYR A 283 6.56 -13.43 19.46
C TYR A 283 7.57 -12.40 18.91
N GLY A 284 7.59 -11.16 19.41
CA GLY A 284 8.55 -10.14 18.98
C GLY A 284 10.01 -10.55 19.22
N LEU A 285 10.31 -11.11 20.39
CA LEU A 285 11.64 -11.63 20.72
C LEU A 285 12.03 -12.80 19.81
N LEU A 286 11.09 -13.74 19.59
CA LEU A 286 11.31 -14.90 18.73
C LEU A 286 11.54 -14.49 17.27
N LEU A 287 10.77 -13.53 16.75
CA LEU A 287 10.96 -13.01 15.41
C LEU A 287 12.33 -12.36 15.25
N THR A 288 12.75 -11.52 16.20
CA THR A 288 14.08 -10.89 16.15
C THR A 288 15.20 -11.92 16.14
N GLN A 289 15.03 -13.03 16.86
CA GLN A 289 15.97 -14.16 16.83
C GLN A 289 15.95 -14.92 15.50
N VAL A 290 14.77 -15.09 14.88
CA VAL A 290 14.61 -15.69 13.55
C VAL A 290 15.35 -14.85 12.50
N ASP A 291 15.22 -13.53 12.51
CA ASP A 291 15.94 -12.61 11.61
C ASP A 291 17.46 -12.81 11.70
N PHE A 292 17.96 -12.87 12.93
CA PHE A 292 19.37 -13.11 13.19
C PHE A 292 19.84 -14.47 12.64
N LEU A 293 19.07 -15.54 12.86
CA LEU A 293 19.41 -16.88 12.36
C LEU A 293 19.33 -17.00 10.83
N ILE A 294 18.36 -16.32 10.21
CA ILE A 294 18.28 -16.17 8.75
C ILE A 294 19.56 -15.52 8.23
N GLY A 295 20.00 -14.41 8.84
CA GLY A 295 21.25 -13.73 8.47
C GLY A 295 22.50 -14.60 8.61
N LYS A 296 22.49 -15.54 9.57
CA LYS A 296 23.57 -16.54 9.77
C LYS A 296 23.41 -17.84 8.96
N ASN A 297 22.43 -17.90 8.06
CA ASN A 297 22.12 -19.08 7.24
C ASN A 297 21.79 -20.36 8.06
N LYS A 298 21.25 -20.19 9.28
CA LYS A 298 20.86 -21.29 10.18
C LYS A 298 19.37 -21.59 10.06
N LEU A 299 18.96 -22.02 8.87
CA LEU A 299 17.55 -22.07 8.46
C LEU A 299 16.69 -23.07 9.26
N GLU A 300 17.23 -24.24 9.62
CA GLU A 300 16.46 -25.24 10.40
C GLU A 300 16.09 -24.74 11.80
N MET A 301 17.05 -24.09 12.48
CA MET A 301 16.80 -23.46 13.78
C MET A 301 15.81 -22.30 13.64
N ALA A 302 15.96 -21.50 12.58
CA ALA A 302 15.04 -20.40 12.28
C ALA A 302 13.61 -20.90 12.05
N ALA A 303 13.43 -22.03 11.34
CA ALA A 303 12.12 -22.62 11.08
C ALA A 303 11.44 -23.11 12.36
N ASN A 304 12.19 -23.73 13.27
CA ASN A 304 11.65 -24.19 14.55
C ASN A 304 11.20 -23.01 15.42
N LEU A 305 12.00 -21.94 15.49
CA LEU A 305 11.60 -20.73 16.23
C LEU A 305 10.44 -20.00 15.57
N ALA A 306 10.40 -19.92 14.24
CA ALA A 306 9.28 -19.32 13.52
C ALA A 306 7.97 -20.09 13.75
N LYS A 307 8.01 -21.43 13.80
CA LYS A 307 6.85 -22.25 14.21
C LYS A 307 6.42 -21.93 15.64
N MET A 308 7.36 -21.78 16.57
CA MET A 308 7.04 -21.37 17.95
C MET A 308 6.41 -19.98 17.99
N ALA A 309 6.89 -19.03 17.19
CA ALA A 309 6.32 -17.69 17.09
C ALA A 309 4.88 -17.71 16.55
N VAL A 310 4.60 -18.55 15.55
CA VAL A 310 3.24 -18.76 15.03
C VAL A 310 2.32 -19.38 16.08
N VAL A 311 2.81 -20.34 16.88
CA VAL A 311 2.03 -20.91 17.99
C VAL A 311 1.76 -19.86 19.07
N ALA A 312 2.70 -18.95 19.32
CA ALA A 312 2.55 -17.88 20.29
C ALA A 312 1.54 -16.80 19.86
N ALA A 313 1.55 -16.43 18.57
CA ALA A 313 0.64 -15.44 18.00
C ALA A 313 0.17 -15.86 16.60
N PRO A 314 -0.87 -16.74 16.51
CA PRO A 314 -1.38 -17.24 15.24
C PRO A 314 -2.27 -16.24 14.50
N SER A 315 -2.78 -15.22 15.18
CA SER A 315 -3.62 -14.16 14.60
C SER A 315 -2.80 -13.06 13.91
N GLU A 316 -1.51 -12.97 14.18
CA GLU A 316 -0.64 -11.92 13.62
C GLU A 316 -0.10 -12.32 12.25
N TYR A 317 -0.20 -11.41 11.26
CA TYR A 317 0.32 -11.66 9.91
C TYR A 317 1.84 -11.89 9.91
N VAL A 318 2.57 -11.10 10.69
CA VAL A 318 4.05 -11.07 10.69
C VAL A 318 4.66 -12.43 11.05
N THR A 319 4.03 -13.20 11.94
CA THR A 319 4.54 -14.52 12.35
C THR A 319 4.48 -15.53 11.20
N TRP A 320 3.36 -15.58 10.48
CA TRP A 320 3.18 -16.43 9.31
C TRP A 320 4.00 -15.98 8.11
N ALA A 321 4.07 -14.66 7.88
CA ALA A 321 4.90 -14.07 6.83
C ALA A 321 6.37 -14.45 7.04
N LYS A 322 6.85 -14.41 8.29
CA LYS A 322 8.22 -14.80 8.62
C LYS A 322 8.49 -16.28 8.44
N LEU A 323 7.57 -17.13 8.89
CA LEU A 323 7.65 -18.57 8.65
C LEU A 323 7.72 -18.90 7.15
N THR A 324 6.88 -18.22 6.36
CA THR A 324 6.89 -18.33 4.89
C THR A 324 8.24 -17.92 4.31
N GLN A 325 8.80 -16.78 4.76
CA GLN A 325 10.13 -16.33 4.35
C GLN A 325 11.22 -17.37 4.64
N VAL A 326 11.20 -18.01 5.81
CA VAL A 326 12.16 -19.07 6.16
C VAL A 326 12.03 -20.26 5.21
N TYR A 327 10.81 -20.72 4.91
CA TYR A 327 10.60 -21.83 3.98
C TYR A 327 11.06 -21.50 2.55
N ILE A 328 10.83 -20.26 2.08
CA ILE A 328 11.34 -19.78 0.79
C ILE A 328 12.87 -19.82 0.73
N GLN A 329 13.55 -19.54 1.84
CA GLN A 329 15.01 -19.63 1.92
C GLN A 329 15.51 -21.07 1.98
N MET A 330 14.77 -21.98 2.64
CA MET A 330 15.05 -23.41 2.66
C MET A 330 14.82 -24.10 1.30
N GLY A 331 14.06 -23.47 0.39
CA GLY A 331 13.66 -24.07 -0.88
C GLY A 331 12.46 -25.01 -0.76
N ASP A 332 11.80 -25.05 0.40
CA ASP A 332 10.56 -25.81 0.61
C ASP A 332 9.36 -24.94 0.20
N PHE A 333 9.09 -24.90 -1.10
CA PHE A 333 8.03 -24.07 -1.67
C PHE A 333 6.62 -24.60 -1.37
N GLU A 334 6.45 -25.91 -1.15
CA GLU A 334 5.17 -26.51 -0.79
C GLU A 334 4.72 -26.04 0.60
N SER A 335 5.64 -26.11 1.58
CA SER A 335 5.39 -25.59 2.93
C SER A 335 5.25 -24.07 2.94
N ALA A 336 6.01 -23.34 2.10
CA ALA A 336 5.88 -21.90 1.98
C ALA A 336 4.48 -21.49 1.49
N LEU A 337 3.94 -22.16 0.46
CA LEU A 337 2.60 -21.89 -0.04
C LEU A 337 1.52 -22.21 1.02
N LEU A 338 1.67 -23.33 1.74
CA LEU A 338 0.77 -23.68 2.84
C LEU A 338 0.77 -22.63 3.97
N ALA A 339 1.96 -22.15 4.34
CA ALA A 339 2.10 -21.10 5.35
C ALA A 339 1.50 -19.78 4.86
N LEU A 340 1.75 -19.41 3.60
CA LEU A 340 1.20 -18.21 2.98
C LEU A 340 -0.34 -18.23 2.93
N ASN A 341 -0.93 -19.36 2.55
CA ASN A 341 -2.38 -19.55 2.55
C ASN A 341 -3.00 -19.49 3.96
N SER A 342 -2.19 -19.75 5.00
CA SER A 342 -2.62 -19.69 6.40
C SER A 342 -2.40 -18.30 7.03
N CYS A 343 -1.83 -17.34 6.29
CA CYS A 343 -1.62 -15.98 6.79
C CYS A 343 -2.96 -15.26 7.03
N PRO A 344 -3.19 -14.68 8.23
CA PRO A 344 -4.34 -13.81 8.45
C PRO A 344 -4.18 -12.52 7.66
N MET A 345 -5.19 -12.16 6.86
CA MET A 345 -5.22 -10.91 6.09
C MET A 345 -6.01 -9.84 6.83
N PHE A 346 -5.52 -8.61 6.84
CA PHE A 346 -6.17 -7.48 7.51
C PHE A 346 -6.67 -6.47 6.49
N SER A 347 -7.79 -5.82 6.79
CA SER A 347 -8.23 -4.65 6.03
C SER A 347 -7.23 -3.52 6.22
N TYR A 348 -6.75 -2.96 5.12
CA TYR A 348 -5.83 -1.84 5.15
C TYR A 348 -6.49 -0.62 5.81
N CYS A 349 -5.86 -0.09 6.86
CA CYS A 349 -6.25 1.20 7.41
C CYS A 349 -5.56 2.29 6.58
N GLU A 350 -6.36 3.14 5.94
CA GLU A 350 -5.81 4.32 5.28
C GLU A 350 -5.20 5.25 6.31
N ARG A 351 -4.11 5.92 5.91
CA ARG A 351 -3.49 6.94 6.76
C ARG A 351 -4.42 8.13 6.92
N ASP A 352 -4.33 8.78 8.07
CA ASP A 352 -5.10 9.97 8.37
C ASP A 352 -4.78 11.09 7.36
N SER A 353 -5.77 11.46 6.56
CA SER A 353 -5.64 12.49 5.52
C SER A 353 -6.67 13.61 5.71
N HIS A 354 -6.37 14.78 5.17
CA HIS A 354 -7.26 15.94 5.25
C HIS A 354 -8.35 15.88 4.17
N ARG A 355 -9.61 16.11 4.55
CA ARG A 355 -10.72 16.32 3.62
C ARG A 355 -11.02 17.82 3.49
N MET A 356 -10.18 18.56 2.77
CA MET A 356 -10.34 20.01 2.59
C MET A 356 -11.31 20.36 1.45
N PRO A 357 -12.03 21.50 1.55
CA PRO A 357 -12.79 22.04 0.43
C PRO A 357 -11.85 22.45 -0.72
N SER A 358 -12.40 22.53 -1.93
CA SER A 358 -11.65 22.99 -3.09
C SER A 358 -11.20 24.45 -2.90
N PRO A 359 -9.89 24.75 -2.99
CA PRO A 359 -9.40 26.10 -2.75
C PRO A 359 -9.86 27.06 -3.85
N ALA A 360 -10.18 28.31 -3.47
CA ALA A 360 -10.57 29.37 -4.42
C ALA A 360 -9.43 29.75 -5.36
N ARG A 361 -8.19 29.70 -4.86
CA ARG A 361 -6.96 29.95 -5.60
C ARG A 361 -5.82 29.16 -4.99
N VAL A 362 -4.96 28.61 -5.84
CA VAL A 362 -3.71 27.96 -5.44
C VAL A 362 -2.54 28.87 -5.82
N HIS A 363 -1.62 29.10 -4.89
CA HIS A 363 -0.39 29.84 -5.15
C HIS A 363 0.82 29.01 -4.72
N LEU A 364 1.60 28.56 -5.69
CA LEU A 364 2.83 27.80 -5.48
C LEU A 364 4.02 28.62 -5.99
N PRO A 365 4.61 29.49 -5.14
CA PRO A 365 5.71 30.33 -5.57
C PRO A 365 7.00 29.54 -5.73
N LEU A 366 7.61 29.60 -6.92
CA LEU A 366 9.00 29.19 -7.09
C LEU A 366 9.89 30.03 -6.17
N ARG A 367 10.73 29.37 -5.36
CA ARG A 367 11.66 30.06 -4.47
C ARG A 367 12.64 30.90 -5.29
N PRO A 368 12.75 32.21 -5.02
CA PRO A 368 13.66 33.07 -5.76
C PRO A 368 15.11 32.70 -5.47
N ASP A 369 15.95 32.75 -6.49
CA ASP A 369 17.38 32.54 -6.34
C ASP A 369 17.96 33.49 -5.27
N PRO A 370 18.84 33.00 -4.37
CA PRO A 370 19.60 33.88 -3.49
C PRO A 370 20.42 34.82 -4.37
N LYS A 371 20.41 36.12 -4.05
CA LYS A 371 21.13 37.12 -4.84
C LYS A 371 22.64 36.81 -4.83
N PRO A 372 23.35 37.06 -5.94
CA PRO A 372 24.81 36.86 -6.03
C PRO A 372 25.64 37.53 -4.92
N GLU A 373 25.12 38.57 -4.28
CA GLU A 373 25.82 39.29 -3.20
C GLU A 373 25.93 38.47 -1.89
N GLU A 374 25.03 37.51 -1.65
CA GLU A 374 25.09 36.57 -0.51
C GLU A 374 25.91 35.29 -0.83
N LEU A 375 26.55 35.25 -2.01
CA LEU A 375 27.34 34.11 -2.51
C LEU A 375 28.86 34.28 -2.35
N THR A 376 29.35 35.36 -1.74
CA THR A 376 30.78 35.52 -1.44
C THR A 376 31.11 35.20 0.02
N PRO A 377 31.97 34.22 0.31
CA PRO A 377 32.80 34.28 1.52
C PRO A 377 33.80 35.42 1.33
N ALA A 378 34.11 36.14 2.40
CA ALA A 378 35.11 37.19 2.37
C ALA A 378 36.46 36.66 1.87
N GLY A 379 36.91 37.15 0.70
CA GLY A 379 38.30 37.04 0.23
C GLY A 379 38.46 36.38 -1.15
N GLY A 380 38.86 37.18 -2.14
CA GLY A 380 39.43 36.68 -3.40
C GLY A 380 39.01 37.49 -4.63
N ALA A 381 39.85 38.46 -5.01
CA ALA A 381 39.65 39.28 -6.19
C ALA A 381 40.06 38.56 -7.49
N GLY A 382 39.24 38.71 -8.54
CA GLY A 382 39.66 38.76 -9.94
C GLY A 382 39.80 37.43 -10.69
N THR A 383 38.89 37.15 -11.64
CA THR A 383 39.13 37.33 -13.08
C THR A 383 37.93 36.82 -13.89
N THR A 384 37.55 37.63 -14.88
CA THR A 384 36.49 37.41 -15.86
C THR A 384 36.94 36.45 -16.96
N THR A 385 36.12 35.45 -17.31
CA THR A 385 35.70 35.10 -18.70
C THR A 385 35.10 33.70 -18.74
N ALA A 386 33.84 33.58 -19.15
CA ALA A 386 33.36 32.63 -20.17
C ALA A 386 31.83 32.55 -20.14
N ALA A 387 31.22 32.95 -21.25
CA ALA A 387 29.81 32.82 -21.52
C ALA A 387 29.40 31.34 -21.51
N ALA A 388 28.58 30.95 -20.55
CA ALA A 388 27.78 29.73 -20.61
C ALA A 388 26.31 30.17 -20.66
N ALA A 389 25.59 29.60 -21.62
CA ALA A 389 24.25 29.96 -22.05
C ALA A 389 23.29 30.31 -20.90
N ALA A 390 22.72 31.51 -20.99
CA ALA A 390 21.60 31.91 -20.16
C ALA A 390 20.44 30.91 -20.35
N PRO A 391 19.86 30.34 -19.27
CA PRO A 391 18.57 29.70 -19.41
C PRO A 391 17.56 30.81 -19.74
N SER A 392 16.90 30.66 -20.87
CA SER A 392 15.79 31.49 -21.33
C SER A 392 14.80 31.72 -20.19
N SER A 393 14.56 32.99 -19.87
CA SER A 393 13.40 33.53 -19.15
C SER A 393 12.50 32.48 -18.48
N THR A 394 12.84 32.10 -17.24
CA THR A 394 11.91 31.40 -16.36
C THR A 394 10.72 32.32 -16.10
N SER A 395 9.61 32.06 -16.79
CA SER A 395 8.32 32.61 -16.45
C SER A 395 7.99 32.20 -15.02
N ASN A 396 7.54 33.16 -14.20
CA ASN A 396 6.86 32.88 -12.94
C ASN A 396 5.48 32.26 -13.25
N LEU A 397 5.46 31.03 -13.77
CA LEU A 397 4.25 30.23 -13.89
C LEU A 397 4.04 29.54 -12.55
N SER A 398 2.86 29.76 -11.96
CA SER A 398 2.34 28.90 -10.91
C SER A 398 2.03 27.54 -11.54
N GLY A 399 2.76 26.51 -11.15
CA GLY A 399 2.65 25.16 -11.68
C GLY A 399 3.63 24.22 -10.99
N THR A 400 3.32 22.94 -11.00
CA THR A 400 4.28 21.90 -10.61
C THR A 400 5.31 21.74 -11.73
N ILE A 401 6.53 21.28 -11.44
CA ILE A 401 7.57 21.08 -12.47
C ILE A 401 7.16 19.97 -13.44
N GLU A 402 6.26 19.09 -13.02
CA GLU A 402 5.68 18.06 -13.89
C GLU A 402 4.79 18.65 -14.99
N ASP A 403 4.29 19.88 -14.80
CA ASP A 403 3.53 20.63 -15.81
C ASP A 403 4.43 21.19 -16.94
N ASP A 404 5.76 21.22 -16.76
CA ASP A 404 6.72 21.56 -17.82
C ASP A 404 6.95 20.38 -18.80
N ASN A 405 6.46 19.18 -18.47
CA ASN A 405 6.56 18.02 -19.35
C ASN A 405 5.62 18.16 -20.57
N ASP A 406 6.02 17.58 -21.72
CA ASP A 406 5.11 17.44 -22.85
C ASP A 406 3.91 16.56 -22.43
N PRO A 407 2.65 17.05 -22.54
CA PRO A 407 1.47 16.28 -22.14
C PRO A 407 1.36 14.90 -22.81
N ARG A 408 2.00 14.72 -23.97
CA ARG A 408 2.07 13.42 -24.67
C ARG A 408 2.92 12.40 -23.91
N GLU A 409 3.98 12.84 -23.25
CA GLU A 409 4.90 11.97 -22.48
C GLU A 409 4.28 11.53 -21.14
N ASN A 410 3.17 12.15 -20.73
CA ASN A 410 2.38 11.78 -19.56
C ASN A 410 1.28 10.76 -19.84
N GLN A 411 1.02 10.43 -21.11
CA GLN A 411 -0.03 9.47 -21.47
C GLN A 411 0.42 8.04 -21.20
N ILE A 412 -0.45 7.22 -20.62
CA ILE A 412 -0.17 5.82 -20.28
C ILE A 412 -1.18 4.94 -21.00
N HIS A 413 -0.72 3.86 -21.64
CA HIS A 413 -1.63 2.87 -22.22
C HIS A 413 -2.61 2.33 -21.15
N PRO A 414 -3.93 2.20 -21.43
CA PRO A 414 -4.93 1.80 -20.44
C PRO A 414 -4.63 0.48 -19.71
N GLU A 415 -3.98 -0.48 -20.38
CA GLU A 415 -3.58 -1.76 -19.77
C GLU A 415 -2.47 -1.59 -18.72
N LEU A 416 -1.56 -0.63 -18.90
CA LEU A 416 -0.50 -0.30 -17.94
C LEU A 416 -1.05 0.50 -16.76
N ALA A 417 -2.00 1.41 -17.02
CA ALA A 417 -2.62 2.23 -16.00
C ALA A 417 -3.53 1.43 -15.04
N ARG A 418 -4.14 0.33 -15.53
CA ARG A 418 -5.09 -0.49 -14.77
C ARG A 418 -4.49 -1.80 -14.26
N LEU A 419 -3.18 -1.83 -14.00
CA LEU A 419 -2.54 -3.02 -13.47
C LEU A 419 -3.14 -3.40 -12.11
N PRO A 420 -3.68 -4.63 -11.95
CA PRO A 420 -4.32 -5.06 -10.70
C PRO A 420 -3.40 -5.01 -9.48
N ALA A 421 -2.09 -5.15 -9.67
CA ALA A 421 -1.11 -5.09 -8.60
C ALA A 421 -0.98 -3.69 -7.97
N LEU A 422 -1.37 -2.62 -8.67
CA LEU A 422 -1.26 -1.24 -8.18
C LEU A 422 -2.26 -0.94 -7.05
N SER A 423 -3.38 -1.66 -7.00
CA SER A 423 -4.41 -1.50 -5.97
C SER A 423 -4.13 -2.33 -4.70
N LEU A 424 -3.10 -3.18 -4.71
CA LEU A 424 -2.75 -3.99 -3.54
C LEU A 424 -2.17 -3.09 -2.43
N ARG A 425 -2.71 -3.25 -1.22
CA ARG A 425 -2.30 -2.51 -0.01
C ARG A 425 -2.19 -3.46 1.19
N GLY A 426 -1.48 -3.00 2.24
CA GLY A 426 -1.36 -3.73 3.51
C GLY A 426 -0.82 -5.16 3.38
N THR A 427 -1.45 -6.10 4.08
CA THR A 427 -1.02 -7.51 4.12
C THR A 427 -1.07 -8.20 2.76
N PHE A 428 -1.96 -7.78 1.86
CA PHE A 428 -2.06 -8.35 0.50
C PHE A 428 -0.84 -8.02 -0.35
N LEU A 429 -0.34 -6.78 -0.27
CA LEU A 429 0.89 -6.37 -0.97
C LEU A 429 2.11 -7.14 -0.44
N LEU A 430 2.20 -7.33 0.87
CA LEU A 430 3.29 -8.09 1.50
C LEU A 430 3.24 -9.57 1.14
N ALA A 431 2.04 -10.17 1.13
CA ALA A 431 1.83 -11.54 0.67
C ALA A 431 2.19 -11.71 -0.81
N TYR A 432 1.83 -10.73 -1.64
CA TYR A 432 2.22 -10.68 -3.06
C TYR A 432 3.74 -10.64 -3.24
N ASN A 433 4.44 -9.83 -2.44
CA ASN A 433 5.91 -9.79 -2.45
C ASN A 433 6.55 -11.14 -2.08
N LEU A 434 5.96 -11.91 -1.16
CA LEU A 434 6.39 -13.28 -0.85
C LEU A 434 6.13 -14.24 -2.02
N LEU A 435 5.00 -14.12 -2.69
CA LEU A 435 4.68 -14.91 -3.88
C LEU A 435 5.66 -14.63 -5.03
N ILE A 436 6.04 -13.36 -5.23
CA ILE A 436 7.08 -12.97 -6.19
C ILE A 436 8.45 -13.57 -5.79
N GLN A 437 8.79 -13.59 -4.50
CA GLN A 437 10.03 -14.26 -4.07
C GLN A 437 10.04 -15.75 -4.44
N ILE A 438 8.90 -16.44 -4.34
CA ILE A 438 8.76 -17.83 -4.78
C ILE A 438 8.97 -17.92 -6.30
N VAL A 439 8.22 -17.15 -7.09
CA VAL A 439 8.29 -17.24 -8.56
C VAL A 439 9.66 -16.87 -9.11
N SER A 440 10.37 -15.93 -8.47
CA SER A 440 11.73 -15.54 -8.87
C SER A 440 12.74 -16.70 -8.72
N LYS A 441 12.47 -17.66 -7.83
CA LYS A 441 13.32 -18.84 -7.62
C LYS A 441 12.86 -20.07 -8.42
N THR A 442 11.55 -20.25 -8.60
CA THR A 442 10.98 -21.45 -9.24
C THR A 442 10.68 -21.29 -10.72
N GLY A 443 10.30 -20.08 -11.15
CA GLY A 443 9.58 -19.85 -12.40
C GLY A 443 8.07 -20.13 -12.28
N TRP A 444 7.31 -19.67 -13.29
CA TRP A 444 5.84 -19.74 -13.31
C TRP A 444 5.30 -21.18 -13.40
N ASP A 445 5.85 -22.00 -14.31
CA ASP A 445 5.33 -23.35 -14.54
C ASP A 445 5.54 -24.28 -13.33
N GLU A 446 6.71 -24.20 -12.69
CA GLU A 446 6.98 -24.95 -11.46
C GLU A 446 6.12 -24.46 -10.29
N LEU A 447 5.89 -23.15 -10.19
CA LEU A 447 4.97 -22.59 -9.20
C LEU A 447 3.55 -23.16 -9.36
N LEU A 448 3.05 -23.31 -10.60
CA LEU A 448 1.75 -23.95 -10.86
C LEU A 448 1.74 -25.45 -10.51
N LYS A 449 2.86 -26.15 -10.69
CA LYS A 449 3.00 -27.54 -10.23
C LYS A 449 2.93 -27.63 -8.70
N PHE A 450 3.63 -26.76 -7.97
CA PHE A 450 3.52 -26.71 -6.52
C PHE A 450 2.11 -26.35 -6.06
N ARG A 451 1.48 -25.35 -6.69
CA ARG A 451 0.08 -24.95 -6.43
C ARG A 451 -0.88 -26.14 -6.59
N SER A 452 -0.83 -26.85 -7.72
CA SER A 452 -1.74 -27.97 -8.00
C SER A 452 -1.51 -29.20 -7.11
N ARG A 453 -0.30 -29.38 -6.55
CA ARG A 453 0.01 -30.43 -5.58
C ARG A 453 -0.56 -30.14 -4.20
N VAL A 454 -0.47 -28.88 -3.77
CA VAL A 454 -0.83 -28.45 -2.41
C VAL A 454 -2.30 -28.06 -2.30
N PHE A 455 -2.85 -27.43 -3.34
CA PHE A 455 -4.16 -26.80 -3.30
C PHE A 455 -5.24 -27.48 -4.16
N VAL A 456 -6.47 -27.27 -3.73
CA VAL A 456 -7.71 -27.45 -4.49
C VAL A 456 -8.33 -26.07 -4.67
N MET A 457 -8.82 -25.77 -5.87
CA MET A 457 -9.52 -24.51 -6.11
C MET A 457 -10.97 -24.59 -5.64
N GLU A 458 -11.57 -23.46 -5.26
CA GLU A 458 -12.96 -23.44 -4.78
C GLU A 458 -13.94 -23.99 -5.82
N GLU A 459 -13.74 -23.65 -7.09
CA GLU A 459 -14.59 -24.15 -8.17
C GLU A 459 -14.43 -25.67 -8.39
N GLU A 460 -13.19 -26.18 -8.32
CA GLU A 460 -12.92 -27.62 -8.36
C GLU A 460 -13.55 -28.36 -7.16
N TYR A 461 -13.53 -27.73 -5.98
CA TYR A 461 -14.15 -28.26 -4.77
C TYR A 461 -15.68 -28.26 -4.88
N ARG A 462 -16.29 -27.19 -5.39
CA ARG A 462 -17.74 -27.07 -5.62
C ARG A 462 -18.22 -28.11 -6.62
N ILE A 463 -17.54 -28.25 -7.75
CA ILE A 463 -17.86 -29.24 -8.79
C ILE A 463 -17.77 -30.65 -8.20
N HIS A 464 -16.71 -30.97 -7.46
CA HIS A 464 -16.60 -32.28 -6.82
C HIS A 464 -17.70 -32.55 -5.79
N ARG A 465 -18.04 -31.54 -4.97
CA ARG A 465 -19.13 -31.67 -4.01
C ARG A 465 -20.47 -31.88 -4.71
N ALA A 466 -20.75 -31.15 -5.78
CA ALA A 466 -21.96 -31.32 -6.59
C ALA A 466 -22.01 -32.73 -7.21
N LEU A 467 -20.90 -33.22 -7.77
CA LEU A 467 -20.81 -34.58 -8.32
C LEU A 467 -20.97 -35.67 -7.24
N LEU A 468 -20.46 -35.45 -6.03
CA LEU A 468 -20.69 -36.36 -4.89
C LEU A 468 -22.15 -36.36 -4.45
N GLU A 469 -22.79 -35.20 -4.38
CA GLU A 469 -24.21 -35.07 -4.02
C GLU A 469 -25.10 -35.71 -5.11
N GLU A 470 -24.76 -35.57 -6.39
CA GLU A 470 -25.41 -36.29 -7.49
C GLU A 470 -25.23 -37.80 -7.38
N SER A 471 -24.00 -38.28 -7.17
CA SER A 471 -23.72 -39.71 -7.01
C SER A 471 -24.43 -40.30 -5.79
N GLN A 472 -24.53 -39.57 -4.68
CA GLN A 472 -25.28 -40.01 -3.49
C GLN A 472 -26.78 -40.04 -3.74
N LYS A 473 -27.32 -39.08 -4.49
CA LYS A 473 -28.74 -39.10 -4.91
C LYS A 473 -29.01 -40.25 -5.88
N GLU A 474 -28.11 -40.54 -6.81
CA GLU A 474 -28.21 -41.69 -7.72
C GLU A 474 -28.14 -43.02 -6.95
N GLU A 475 -27.26 -43.14 -5.95
CA GLU A 475 -27.17 -44.32 -5.09
C GLU A 475 -28.41 -44.49 -4.21
N GLN A 476 -28.95 -43.41 -3.65
CA GLN A 476 -30.21 -43.43 -2.89
C GLN A 476 -31.40 -43.81 -3.79
N PHE A 477 -31.49 -43.24 -4.98
CA PHE A 477 -32.53 -43.57 -5.95
C PHE A 477 -32.42 -45.04 -6.41
N ALA A 478 -31.21 -45.54 -6.66
CA ALA A 478 -30.97 -46.94 -7.00
C ALA A 478 -31.28 -47.89 -5.83
N ALA A 479 -31.03 -47.47 -4.58
CA ALA A 479 -31.39 -48.23 -3.39
C ALA A 479 -32.91 -48.26 -3.17
N GLU A 480 -33.60 -47.13 -3.40
CA GLU A 480 -35.05 -47.05 -3.37
C GLU A 480 -35.72 -47.86 -4.50
N GLU A 481 -35.15 -47.85 -5.72
CA GLU A 481 -35.62 -48.70 -6.82
C GLU A 481 -35.42 -50.18 -6.49
N ARG A 482 -34.26 -50.59 -5.97
CA ARG A 482 -34.03 -51.98 -5.54
C ARG A 482 -34.99 -52.40 -4.42
N ALA A 483 -35.30 -51.50 -3.49
CA ALA A 483 -36.28 -51.75 -2.44
C ALA A 483 -37.71 -51.86 -3.00
N ARG A 484 -38.07 -51.06 -4.01
CA ARG A 484 -39.36 -51.15 -4.71
C ARG A 484 -39.47 -52.42 -5.56
N GLU A 485 -38.38 -52.82 -6.22
CA GLU A 485 -38.31 -54.05 -7.00
C GLU A 485 -38.43 -55.28 -6.10
N SER A 486 -37.80 -55.32 -4.93
CA SER A 486 -37.97 -56.41 -3.96
C SER A 486 -39.41 -56.50 -3.42
N ILE A 487 -40.06 -55.35 -3.16
CA ILE A 487 -41.46 -55.30 -2.74
C ILE A 487 -42.42 -55.72 -3.88
N SER A 488 -42.03 -55.47 -5.14
CA SER A 488 -42.80 -55.88 -6.32
C SER A 488 -42.64 -57.36 -6.67
N ALA A 489 -41.47 -57.95 -6.38
CA ALA A 489 -41.17 -59.36 -6.58
C ALA A 489 -41.92 -60.23 -5.55
N GLU A 490 -42.04 -59.76 -4.30
CA GLU A 490 -42.86 -60.44 -3.27
C GLU A 490 -44.38 -60.37 -3.56
N LYS A 491 -44.85 -59.44 -4.40
CA LYS A 491 -46.27 -59.33 -4.78
C LYS A 491 -46.68 -60.13 -6.02
N LYS A 492 -45.77 -60.87 -6.67
CA LYS A 492 -46.09 -61.70 -7.86
C LYS A 492 -46.35 -63.18 -7.56
N ASP A 493 -46.06 -63.64 -6.36
CA ASP A 493 -46.39 -64.99 -5.88
C ASP A 493 -47.40 -64.94 -4.73
N ASP A 494 -48.50 -64.18 -4.87
CA ASP A 494 -49.72 -64.52 -4.13
C ASP A 494 -50.97 -63.89 -4.76
N ASN A 495 -51.85 -64.73 -5.28
CA ASN A 495 -53.23 -64.36 -5.57
C ASN A 495 -54.12 -65.35 -4.81
N GLY A 496 -54.48 -65.00 -3.57
CA GLY A 496 -55.16 -65.95 -2.69
C GLY A 496 -55.66 -65.45 -1.32
N SER A 497 -56.36 -64.32 -1.27
CA SER A 497 -57.37 -63.98 -0.25
C SER A 497 -56.99 -63.66 1.22
N SER A 498 -57.60 -62.55 1.66
CA SER A 498 -58.10 -62.20 3.00
C SER A 498 -57.11 -61.82 4.12
N SER A 499 -57.04 -60.50 4.32
CA SER A 499 -57.13 -59.77 5.60
C SER A 499 -56.46 -60.41 6.82
N ASN A 500 -55.36 -59.82 7.28
CA ASN A 500 -55.15 -59.74 8.72
C ASN A 500 -54.21 -58.65 9.19
N GLU A 501 -54.55 -58.22 10.40
CA GLU A 501 -53.83 -57.39 11.35
C GLU A 501 -52.39 -57.86 11.58
N LEU A 502 -51.46 -56.91 11.64
CA LEU A 502 -50.26 -56.99 12.49
C LEU A 502 -49.83 -55.56 12.84
N SER A 503 -50.63 -54.99 13.74
CA SER A 503 -50.18 -53.94 14.65
C SER A 503 -49.39 -54.61 15.78
N GLN A 504 -48.34 -53.93 16.25
CA GLN A 504 -47.53 -54.19 17.45
C GLN A 504 -46.27 -55.07 17.33
N MET A 505 -45.17 -54.44 16.91
CA MET A 505 -43.83 -54.40 17.55
C MET A 505 -42.90 -53.68 16.55
N ALA A 506 -42.18 -52.59 16.80
CA ALA A 506 -41.93 -51.82 18.00
C ALA A 506 -41.44 -50.41 17.59
N LYS A 507 -42.16 -49.37 18.01
CA LYS A 507 -41.54 -48.09 18.39
C LYS A 507 -41.17 -48.23 19.87
N ALA A 508 -39.89 -48.24 20.22
CA ALA A 508 -39.41 -47.79 21.54
C ALA A 508 -37.88 -47.66 21.57
N LYS A 509 -37.43 -46.50 22.07
CA LYS A 509 -36.06 -46.04 22.38
C LYS A 509 -35.35 -45.38 21.18
N VAL A 510 -35.11 -44.07 21.13
CA VAL A 510 -34.85 -43.12 22.22
C VAL A 510 -35.34 -41.71 21.84
N ALA A 511 -36.24 -41.19 22.67
CA ALA A 511 -36.19 -39.82 23.17
C ALA A 511 -36.25 -39.93 24.70
N ILE A 512 -35.54 -39.05 25.43
CA ILE A 512 -35.97 -38.30 26.63
C ILE A 512 -34.76 -37.89 27.49
N ASN A 513 -34.56 -36.57 27.59
CA ASN A 513 -34.57 -35.74 28.81
C ASN A 513 -34.39 -34.29 28.31
N GLY A 514 -35.25 -33.28 28.52
CA GLY A 514 -36.47 -33.11 29.32
C GLY A 514 -36.51 -31.66 29.84
N VAL A 515 -37.73 -31.11 30.00
CA VAL A 515 -38.15 -30.07 31.00
C VAL A 515 -37.82 -28.58 30.66
N VAL A 516 -38.71 -27.56 30.71
CA VAL A 516 -40.17 -27.38 31.02
C VAL A 516 -40.58 -25.89 30.87
N THR A 517 -41.86 -25.62 30.51
CA THR A 517 -42.77 -24.46 30.84
C THR A 517 -42.37 -23.02 30.50
N ASP A 518 -43.24 -22.02 30.32
CA ASP A 518 -44.70 -21.75 30.18
C ASP A 518 -44.73 -20.24 29.80
N SER A 519 -45.47 -19.79 28.77
CA SER A 519 -46.84 -19.25 28.76
C SER A 519 -46.92 -17.71 28.67
N ASP A 520 -47.90 -17.29 27.83
CA ASP A 520 -48.69 -16.05 27.84
C ASP A 520 -48.08 -14.73 27.32
N GLU A 521 -48.55 -14.23 26.16
CA GLU A 521 -49.63 -13.22 25.94
C GLU A 521 -49.07 -11.77 26.04
N LEU A 522 -49.38 -10.75 25.23
CA LEU A 522 -50.34 -10.44 24.16
C LEU A 522 -49.88 -9.15 23.44
N ASN A 523 -50.18 -9.05 22.14
CA ASN A 523 -50.53 -7.89 21.28
C ASN A 523 -49.99 -6.45 21.56
N ASP A 524 -49.48 -5.78 20.52
CA ASP A 524 -50.28 -4.85 19.70
C ASP A 524 -49.50 -4.38 18.45
N ALA A 525 -50.24 -4.05 17.39
CA ALA A 525 -49.76 -3.55 16.12
C ALA A 525 -49.64 -2.01 16.12
N THR A 526 -48.67 -1.45 15.38
CA THR A 526 -48.86 -0.34 14.42
C THR A 526 -47.53 0.14 13.79
N ALA A 527 -47.55 0.20 12.46
CA ALA A 527 -46.98 1.20 11.54
C ALA A 527 -45.48 1.60 11.54
N GLU A 528 -44.86 1.24 10.41
CA GLU A 528 -44.16 2.11 9.44
C GLU A 528 -42.68 2.55 9.62
N ALA A 529 -41.89 2.06 8.65
CA ALA A 529 -41.01 2.80 7.72
C ALA A 529 -39.72 3.46 8.22
N ASN A 530 -38.57 2.85 7.89
CA ASN A 530 -37.61 3.31 6.87
C ASN A 530 -36.22 2.66 7.08
N GLU A 531 -35.66 2.07 6.02
CA GLU A 531 -34.30 2.31 5.46
C GLU A 531 -33.87 1.11 4.61
N ASP A 532 -34.46 1.03 3.41
CA ASP A 532 -33.79 0.48 2.22
C ASP A 532 -33.03 1.64 1.57
N ALA A 533 -31.70 1.59 1.59
CA ALA A 533 -30.85 2.24 0.60
C ALA A 533 -29.44 1.64 0.63
N ASP A 534 -28.95 1.30 -0.57
CA ASP A 534 -27.55 1.09 -0.96
C ASP A 534 -27.03 -0.34 -1.12
N GLU A 535 -27.81 -1.20 -1.79
CA GLU A 535 -27.29 -2.34 -2.54
C GLU A 535 -27.69 -2.23 -4.02
N GLY A 536 -26.94 -1.41 -4.76
CA GLY A 536 -27.26 -1.09 -6.15
C GLY A 536 -26.11 -0.52 -6.93
N ARG A 537 -24.93 -1.18 -6.94
CA ARG A 537 -23.85 -0.83 -7.89
C ARG A 537 -22.84 -1.91 -8.26
N LEU A 538 -23.17 -3.19 -8.13
CA LEU A 538 -22.26 -4.31 -8.50
C LEU A 538 -22.79 -5.20 -9.63
N GLN A 539 -23.79 -4.75 -10.38
CA GLN A 539 -24.46 -5.57 -11.40
C GLN A 539 -24.62 -4.84 -12.74
N GLU A 540 -23.57 -4.16 -13.22
CA GLU A 540 -23.53 -3.61 -14.59
C GLU A 540 -22.16 -3.72 -15.27
N LEU A 541 -21.29 -4.68 -14.87
CA LEU A 541 -19.97 -4.86 -15.49
C LEU A 541 -19.79 -6.16 -16.30
N ASP A 542 -20.82 -7.00 -16.41
CA ASP A 542 -20.72 -8.31 -17.08
C ASP A 542 -21.24 -8.38 -18.53
N SER A 543 -21.72 -7.27 -19.11
CA SER A 543 -22.44 -7.33 -20.40
C SER A 543 -21.72 -6.77 -21.64
N ASN A 544 -20.45 -6.33 -21.55
CA ASN A 544 -19.78 -5.69 -22.69
C ASN A 544 -18.36 -6.20 -22.98
N PHE A 545 -18.18 -7.51 -23.09
CA PHE A 545 -16.94 -8.06 -23.65
C PHE A 545 -17.18 -9.21 -24.63
N GLU A 546 -17.82 -8.88 -25.75
CA GLU A 546 -17.85 -9.77 -26.91
C GLU A 546 -17.44 -9.03 -28.18
N SER A 547 -16.55 -9.70 -28.93
CA SER A 547 -16.05 -9.39 -30.28
C SER A 547 -14.96 -8.30 -30.43
N ILE A 548 -13.73 -8.75 -30.74
CA ILE A 548 -12.98 -8.47 -31.99
C ILE A 548 -11.68 -9.30 -31.93
N ARG A 549 -11.61 -10.36 -32.75
CA ARG A 549 -10.39 -11.13 -33.02
C ARG A 549 -9.79 -10.63 -34.35
N LEU A 550 -8.52 -10.25 -34.33
CA LEU A 550 -7.69 -10.12 -35.54
C LEU A 550 -6.44 -11.00 -35.34
N THR A 551 -6.37 -12.08 -36.09
CA THR A 551 -5.21 -12.98 -36.21
C THR A 551 -4.31 -12.52 -37.35
N PRO A 552 -2.98 -12.70 -37.25
CA PRO A 552 -2.14 -12.98 -38.40
C PRO A 552 -1.73 -14.46 -38.41
N GLU A 553 -1.95 -15.09 -39.56
CA GLU A 553 -1.53 -16.47 -39.87
C GLU A 553 0.00 -16.57 -39.95
N ILE A 554 0.57 -17.63 -39.37
CA ILE A 554 1.88 -18.15 -39.77
C ILE A 554 1.67 -19.62 -40.14
N ALA A 555 1.96 -19.92 -41.40
CA ALA A 555 2.04 -21.26 -41.96
C ALA A 555 3.38 -21.91 -41.57
N ASP A 556 3.37 -23.19 -41.18
CA ASP A 556 4.50 -24.07 -41.46
C ASP A 556 4.08 -25.54 -41.61
N ASN A 557 4.82 -26.21 -42.50
CA ASN A 557 4.64 -27.54 -43.04
C ASN A 557 5.43 -28.61 -42.25
N GLY A 558 4.99 -29.87 -42.37
CA GLY A 558 5.91 -31.01 -42.55
C GLY A 558 6.22 -31.92 -41.34
N ASP A 559 5.55 -33.08 -41.34
CA ASP A 559 6.01 -34.45 -41.01
C ASP A 559 7.10 -34.69 -39.94
N ASP A 560 6.79 -35.47 -38.89
CA ASP A 560 7.26 -36.87 -38.77
C ASP A 560 6.62 -37.60 -37.55
N THR A 561 6.52 -38.90 -37.73
CA THR A 561 5.95 -40.00 -36.98
C THR A 561 6.52 -40.22 -35.56
N GLY A 562 5.65 -40.59 -34.61
CA GLY A 562 6.09 -41.01 -33.27
C GLY A 562 4.96 -41.26 -32.27
N ASN A 563 4.54 -42.52 -32.13
CA ASN A 563 3.47 -42.96 -31.24
C ASN A 563 3.88 -42.86 -29.76
N GLY A 564 3.27 -41.94 -29.01
CA GLY A 564 3.42 -41.80 -27.56
C GLY A 564 2.25 -40.99 -27.01
N LYS A 565 1.46 -41.58 -26.09
CA LYS A 565 0.29 -40.98 -25.45
C LYS A 565 0.64 -39.62 -24.82
N LYS A 566 0.29 -38.52 -25.50
CA LYS A 566 0.21 -37.17 -24.91
C LYS A 566 -1.21 -36.93 -24.41
N GLY A 567 -1.33 -36.45 -23.18
CA GLY A 567 -2.59 -35.95 -22.63
C GLY A 567 -3.07 -34.73 -23.43
N LEU A 568 -4.39 -34.58 -23.53
CA LEU A 568 -5.04 -33.49 -24.28
C LEU A 568 -4.81 -32.14 -23.58
N SER A 569 -4.58 -31.10 -24.37
CA SER A 569 -4.50 -29.70 -23.91
C SER A 569 -5.87 -29.18 -23.47
N ILE A 570 -5.88 -28.31 -22.46
CA ILE A 570 -7.07 -27.66 -21.88
C ILE A 570 -7.90 -26.91 -22.94
N ASP A 571 -7.25 -26.40 -23.98
CA ASP A 571 -7.90 -25.68 -25.09
C ASP A 571 -8.79 -26.60 -25.97
N GLU A 572 -8.45 -27.89 -26.05
CA GLU A 572 -9.23 -28.89 -26.80
C GLU A 572 -10.38 -29.48 -25.97
N MET A 573 -10.29 -29.42 -24.63
CA MET A 573 -11.40 -29.75 -23.72
C MET A 573 -12.48 -28.67 -23.72
N LEU A 574 -12.11 -27.39 -23.82
CA LEU A 574 -13.06 -26.27 -23.91
C LEU A 574 -13.83 -26.26 -25.23
N ARG A 575 -13.21 -26.67 -26.34
CA ARG A 575 -13.88 -26.83 -27.65
C ARG A 575 -14.96 -27.92 -27.67
N ARG A 576 -14.79 -28.97 -26.88
CA ARG A 576 -15.75 -30.08 -26.79
C ARG A 576 -16.90 -29.80 -25.82
N ALA A 577 -16.71 -28.92 -24.85
CA ALA A 577 -17.75 -28.52 -23.90
C ALA A 577 -18.79 -27.58 -24.53
N SER A 578 -18.40 -26.77 -25.53
CA SER A 578 -19.30 -25.84 -26.23
C SER A 578 -20.10 -26.45 -27.38
N SER A 579 -19.83 -27.69 -27.78
CA SER A 579 -20.47 -28.36 -28.93
C SER A 579 -21.62 -29.32 -28.54
N GLN A 580 -22.08 -29.32 -27.28
CA GLN A 580 -23.15 -30.22 -26.80
C GLN A 580 -24.44 -29.50 -26.33
N ALA A 581 -24.63 -28.21 -26.63
CA ALA A 581 -25.77 -27.43 -26.11
C ALA A 581 -26.87 -27.06 -27.14
N HIS A 582 -26.80 -27.50 -28.40
CA HIS A 582 -27.85 -27.24 -29.38
C HIS A 582 -28.05 -28.43 -30.30
N GLU A 583 -29.07 -29.26 -30.02
CA GLU A 583 -29.83 -30.03 -31.01
C GLU A 583 -30.99 -30.74 -30.30
N ASP A 584 -32.18 -30.12 -30.34
CA ASP A 584 -33.47 -30.81 -30.49
C ASP A 584 -34.57 -29.75 -30.68
N GLU A 585 -34.85 -29.41 -31.94
CA GLU A 585 -36.22 -29.28 -32.47
C GLU A 585 -36.14 -29.23 -34.00
N ASN A 586 -36.50 -30.34 -34.64
CA ASN A 586 -36.80 -30.42 -36.07
C ASN A 586 -38.03 -31.29 -36.24
N LEU A 587 -38.97 -30.87 -37.11
CA LEU A 587 -39.40 -31.63 -38.31
C LEU A 587 -40.67 -31.00 -38.94
N ASP A 588 -40.47 -30.34 -40.10
CA ASP A 588 -41.12 -30.61 -41.42
C ASP A 588 -42.67 -30.54 -41.59
N PRO A 589 -43.23 -30.51 -42.83
CA PRO A 589 -43.35 -29.34 -43.69
C PRO A 589 -44.78 -29.13 -44.27
N ASP A 590 -44.91 -28.09 -45.11
CA ASP A 590 -45.89 -27.87 -46.19
C ASP A 590 -47.25 -27.16 -46.00
N GLU A 591 -47.38 -26.20 -46.92
CA GLU A 591 -48.42 -25.27 -47.41
C GLU A 591 -49.92 -25.38 -47.06
N LYS A 592 -50.45 -24.17 -46.81
CA LYS A 592 -51.69 -23.52 -47.30
C LYS A 592 -53.08 -24.08 -46.95
N SER A 593 -53.77 -23.24 -46.16
CA SER A 593 -55.16 -22.75 -46.30
C SER A 593 -56.33 -23.74 -46.18
N VAL A 594 -57.19 -23.57 -45.17
CA VAL A 594 -58.51 -22.89 -45.22
C VAL A 594 -59.30 -23.19 -43.94
N GLN A 595 -59.97 -22.13 -43.47
CA GLN A 595 -60.96 -21.96 -42.41
C GLN A 595 -61.87 -23.13 -41.94
N THR A 596 -62.21 -22.99 -40.65
CA THR A 596 -63.51 -23.20 -39.96
C THR A 596 -63.93 -24.58 -39.47
N GLY A 597 -64.30 -24.62 -38.17
CA GLY A 597 -65.65 -25.07 -37.79
C GLY A 597 -65.76 -26.25 -36.81
N VAL A 598 -65.58 -25.96 -35.52
CA VAL A 598 -66.52 -26.24 -34.41
C VAL A 598 -67.08 -27.67 -34.17
N ASP A 599 -66.91 -28.08 -32.89
CA ASP A 599 -67.76 -28.93 -32.03
C ASP A 599 -67.43 -30.41 -31.72
N LYS A 600 -67.13 -30.58 -30.41
CA LYS A 600 -67.62 -31.56 -29.42
C LYS A 600 -67.28 -33.06 -29.49
N LEU A 601 -66.49 -33.42 -28.45
CA LEU A 601 -66.79 -34.39 -27.38
C LEU A 601 -66.98 -35.88 -27.73
N GLY A 602 -66.09 -36.71 -27.16
CA GLY A 602 -66.52 -37.94 -26.48
C GLY A 602 -65.80 -39.25 -26.81
N SER A 603 -64.95 -39.67 -25.87
CA SER A 603 -64.88 -41.03 -25.29
C SER A 603 -64.32 -42.25 -26.05
N LEU A 604 -63.65 -43.08 -25.25
CA LEU A 604 -63.44 -44.54 -25.31
C LEU A 604 -62.26 -45.14 -26.10
N GLU A 605 -61.33 -45.67 -25.30
CA GLU A 605 -60.69 -47.00 -25.34
C GLU A 605 -60.50 -47.72 -26.69
N GLY A 606 -59.26 -48.14 -26.94
CA GLY A 606 -58.93 -49.15 -27.94
C GLY A 606 -57.45 -49.51 -27.96
N ALA A 607 -57.10 -50.59 -27.27
CA ALA A 607 -55.76 -51.14 -27.10
C ALA A 607 -55.00 -51.48 -28.40
N ARG A 608 -53.66 -51.31 -28.40
CA ARG A 608 -52.74 -52.36 -28.84
C ARG A 608 -51.28 -52.18 -28.38
N LYS A 609 -50.73 -53.33 -27.98
CA LYS A 609 -49.48 -53.64 -27.26
C LYS A 609 -48.17 -53.18 -27.92
N MET A 610 -47.25 -52.82 -27.01
CA MET A 610 -45.79 -53.05 -26.97
C MET A 610 -45.16 -53.98 -28.03
N THR A 611 -44.02 -53.55 -28.56
CA THR A 611 -42.75 -54.31 -28.44
C THR A 611 -41.60 -53.38 -28.07
N SER A 612 -40.82 -53.84 -27.10
CA SER A 612 -39.69 -53.18 -26.43
C SER A 612 -38.35 -53.57 -27.05
N THR A 613 -37.42 -52.61 -27.18
CA THR A 613 -35.99 -52.87 -26.95
C THR A 613 -35.36 -51.64 -26.27
N PRO A 614 -34.54 -51.81 -25.21
CA PRO A 614 -33.90 -50.70 -24.49
C PRO A 614 -32.48 -50.41 -25.02
N ASN A 615 -32.17 -49.15 -25.27
CA ASN A 615 -30.82 -48.68 -25.65
C ASN A 615 -30.04 -48.29 -24.38
N PRO A 616 -28.80 -48.76 -24.14
CA PRO A 616 -28.04 -48.42 -22.94
C PRO A 616 -27.37 -47.04 -23.09
N ARG A 617 -27.58 -46.15 -22.12
CA ARG A 617 -26.86 -44.85 -22.02
C ARG A 617 -25.37 -45.09 -21.75
N PRO A 618 -24.46 -44.29 -22.32
CA PRO A 618 -23.02 -44.45 -22.11
C PRO A 618 -22.65 -44.08 -20.66
N LYS A 619 -21.92 -44.97 -19.98
CA LYS A 619 -21.38 -44.74 -18.63
C LYS A 619 -20.35 -43.61 -18.67
N ARG A 620 -20.61 -42.51 -17.97
CA ARG A 620 -19.58 -41.51 -17.62
C ARG A 620 -18.55 -42.19 -16.72
N ASN A 621 -17.28 -42.16 -17.11
CA ASN A 621 -16.18 -42.59 -16.22
C ASN A 621 -16.12 -41.61 -15.03
N PRO A 622 -16.20 -42.08 -13.77
CA PRO A 622 -16.03 -41.21 -12.63
C PRO A 622 -14.56 -40.79 -12.56
N ILE A 623 -14.29 -39.49 -12.68
CA ILE A 623 -12.98 -38.92 -12.38
C ILE A 623 -12.80 -39.02 -10.86
N ASN A 624 -12.00 -39.99 -10.41
CA ASN A 624 -11.64 -40.13 -9.00
C ASN A 624 -10.74 -38.96 -8.57
N PHE A 625 -11.35 -37.88 -8.08
CA PHE A 625 -10.62 -36.85 -7.35
C PHE A 625 -10.30 -37.36 -5.94
N THR A 626 -9.04 -37.71 -5.68
CA THR A 626 -8.58 -38.04 -4.33
C THR A 626 -8.02 -36.81 -3.65
N PHE A 627 -8.88 -36.05 -2.96
CA PHE A 627 -8.50 -34.81 -2.24
C PHE A 627 -7.82 -35.01 -0.88
N ARG A 628 -7.48 -36.25 -0.50
CA ARG A 628 -7.12 -36.58 0.89
C ARG A 628 -5.97 -35.77 1.51
N ASN A 629 -5.08 -35.17 0.70
CA ASN A 629 -3.91 -34.43 1.18
C ASN A 629 -3.81 -32.99 0.67
N LYS A 630 -4.84 -32.45 -0.02
CA LYS A 630 -4.81 -31.09 -0.57
C LYS A 630 -5.64 -30.14 0.29
N ARG A 631 -5.22 -28.89 0.42
CA ARG A 631 -5.96 -27.84 1.14
C ARG A 631 -6.73 -26.94 0.19
N LEU A 632 -7.79 -26.30 0.66
CA LEU A 632 -8.48 -25.28 -0.13
C LEU A 632 -7.56 -24.05 -0.28
N CYS A 633 -7.39 -23.55 -1.49
CA CYS A 633 -6.75 -22.25 -1.72
C CYS A 633 -7.71 -21.15 -1.28
N GLU A 634 -7.22 -20.22 -0.46
CA GLU A 634 -7.96 -19.01 -0.12
C GLU A 634 -8.20 -18.16 -1.38
N LYS A 635 -9.39 -17.53 -1.46
CA LYS A 635 -9.81 -16.71 -2.60
C LYS A 635 -8.84 -15.57 -2.89
N TRP A 636 -8.34 -14.93 -1.84
CA TRP A 636 -7.41 -13.82 -1.97
C TRP A 636 -6.08 -14.28 -2.57
N LEU A 637 -5.60 -15.48 -2.21
CA LEU A 637 -4.36 -16.03 -2.74
C LEU A 637 -4.52 -16.42 -4.21
N ASP A 638 -5.67 -16.96 -4.60
CA ASP A 638 -5.98 -17.23 -6.01
C ASP A 638 -6.01 -15.94 -6.85
N ASN A 639 -6.63 -14.88 -6.31
CA ASN A 639 -6.57 -13.56 -6.93
C ASN A 639 -5.12 -13.08 -7.10
N LEU A 640 -4.25 -13.26 -6.09
CA LEU A 640 -2.83 -12.91 -6.21
C LEU A 640 -2.10 -13.72 -7.29
N PHE A 641 -2.45 -14.99 -7.53
CA PHE A 641 -1.91 -15.74 -8.67
C PHE A 641 -2.32 -15.13 -10.01
N MET A 642 -3.56 -14.66 -10.13
CA MET A 642 -4.04 -13.98 -11.34
C MET A 642 -3.36 -12.63 -11.54
N VAL A 643 -3.19 -11.85 -10.47
CA VAL A 643 -2.42 -10.60 -10.48
C VAL A 643 -0.98 -10.86 -10.94
N LEU A 644 -0.33 -11.88 -10.38
CA LEU A 644 1.03 -12.26 -10.75
C LEU A 644 1.15 -12.66 -12.22
N TYR A 645 0.18 -13.44 -12.71
CA TYR A 645 0.15 -13.84 -14.12
C TYR A 645 0.07 -12.62 -15.05
N ASN A 646 -0.79 -11.65 -14.72
CA ASN A 646 -0.91 -10.43 -15.51
C ASN A 646 0.39 -9.61 -15.50
N ASP A 647 1.02 -9.44 -14.34
CA ASP A 647 2.31 -8.74 -14.21
C ASP A 647 3.40 -9.45 -15.05
N LEU A 648 3.52 -10.78 -14.96
CA LEU A 648 4.50 -11.57 -15.72
C LEU A 648 4.25 -11.53 -17.24
N ARG A 649 2.99 -11.65 -17.66
CA ARG A 649 2.58 -11.57 -19.07
C ARG A 649 2.98 -10.23 -19.66
N LEU A 650 2.62 -9.15 -18.97
CA LEU A 650 2.90 -7.79 -19.41
C LEU A 650 4.40 -7.51 -19.42
N TYR A 651 5.12 -7.88 -18.37
CA TYR A 651 6.57 -7.71 -18.30
C TYR A 651 7.28 -8.42 -19.45
N THR A 652 6.87 -9.65 -19.77
CA THR A 652 7.43 -10.44 -20.86
C THR A 652 7.16 -9.79 -22.22
N ALA A 653 5.93 -9.30 -22.45
CA ALA A 653 5.59 -8.59 -23.68
C ALA A 653 6.45 -7.32 -23.85
N LEU A 654 6.52 -6.48 -22.82
CA LEU A 654 7.30 -5.24 -22.85
C LEU A 654 8.81 -5.50 -23.01
N LYS A 655 9.33 -6.57 -22.42
CA LYS A 655 10.73 -6.99 -22.56
C LYS A 655 11.07 -7.46 -23.97
N GLN A 656 10.18 -8.22 -24.60
CA GLN A 656 10.33 -8.66 -25.99
C GLN A 656 10.36 -7.45 -26.94
N GLU A 657 9.46 -6.49 -26.76
CA GLU A 657 9.44 -5.24 -27.53
C GLU A 657 10.75 -4.46 -27.37
N MET A 658 11.29 -4.36 -26.16
CA MET A 658 12.55 -3.66 -25.90
C MET A 658 13.74 -4.35 -26.56
N SER A 659 13.78 -5.68 -26.54
CA SER A 659 14.81 -6.45 -27.25
C SER A 659 14.74 -6.23 -28.76
N GLN A 660 13.53 -6.13 -29.33
CA GLN A 660 13.33 -5.84 -30.75
C GLN A 660 13.77 -4.41 -31.10
N TYR A 661 13.52 -3.45 -30.21
CA TYR A 661 13.99 -2.07 -30.35
C TYR A 661 15.52 -1.99 -30.38
N ASN A 662 16.20 -2.65 -29.44
CA ASN A 662 17.67 -2.61 -29.33
C ASN A 662 18.39 -3.34 -30.47
N GLN A 663 17.76 -4.31 -31.13
CA GLN A 663 18.35 -5.06 -32.24
C GLN A 663 18.30 -4.33 -33.60
N GLY A 664 17.73 -3.13 -33.68
CA GLY A 664 17.89 -2.20 -34.81
C GLY A 664 17.31 -2.66 -36.15
N THR A 665 16.53 -3.74 -36.20
CA THR A 665 16.11 -4.38 -37.47
C THR A 665 14.78 -3.89 -38.03
N ASN A 666 14.04 -3.00 -37.36
CA ASN A 666 12.93 -2.25 -37.98
C ASN A 666 12.68 -0.97 -37.16
N LYS A 667 12.65 0.19 -37.82
CA LYS A 667 11.99 1.36 -37.22
C LYS A 667 10.55 0.94 -36.89
N PRO A 668 10.09 1.03 -35.64
CA PRO A 668 8.70 0.75 -35.35
C PRO A 668 7.80 1.72 -36.15
N PRO A 669 6.56 1.34 -36.49
CA PRO A 669 5.58 2.32 -36.93
C PRO A 669 5.53 3.46 -35.89
N MET A 670 5.34 4.70 -36.35
CA MET A 670 5.28 5.90 -35.48
C MET A 670 4.22 5.83 -34.35
N SER A 671 3.45 4.76 -34.27
CA SER A 671 2.43 4.47 -33.26
C SER A 671 2.96 3.83 -31.95
N LEU A 672 4.26 3.50 -31.83
CA LEU A 672 4.79 2.80 -30.66
C LEU A 672 6.07 3.42 -30.07
N ARG A 673 6.12 4.75 -29.96
CA ARG A 673 7.07 5.39 -29.05
C ARG A 673 6.46 5.31 -27.65
N LYS A 674 7.02 4.46 -26.79
CA LYS A 674 6.63 4.43 -25.38
C LYS A 674 6.86 5.80 -24.76
N THR A 675 5.89 6.29 -24.00
CA THR A 675 5.98 7.58 -23.33
C THR A 675 6.86 7.49 -22.10
N GLY A 676 7.38 8.63 -21.62
CA GLY A 676 8.11 8.70 -20.35
C GLY A 676 7.34 8.08 -19.17
N ALA A 677 6.02 8.28 -19.10
CA ALA A 677 5.18 7.68 -18.07
C ALA A 677 5.04 6.15 -18.19
N GLU A 678 5.04 5.60 -19.40
CA GLU A 678 5.04 4.15 -19.60
C GLU A 678 6.36 3.50 -19.19
N TRP A 679 7.48 4.19 -19.39
CA TRP A 679 8.80 3.75 -18.88
C TRP A 679 8.85 3.72 -17.35
N GLU A 680 8.18 4.65 -16.68
CA GLU A 680 8.07 4.67 -15.23
C GLU A 680 7.28 3.44 -14.72
N VAL A 681 6.11 3.17 -15.30
CA VAL A 681 5.29 1.99 -14.94
C VAL A 681 6.02 0.68 -15.25
N TYR A 682 6.76 0.62 -16.37
CA TYR A 682 7.59 -0.55 -16.68
C TYR A 682 8.73 -0.73 -15.68
N GLY A 683 9.36 0.36 -15.25
CA GLY A 683 10.36 0.35 -14.18
C GLY A 683 9.79 -0.21 -12.89
N ASP A 684 8.62 0.26 -12.47
CA ASP A 684 7.94 -0.24 -11.27
C ASP A 684 7.57 -1.72 -11.38
N LEU A 685 7.10 -2.16 -12.55
CA LEU A 685 6.79 -3.56 -12.83
C LEU A 685 8.03 -4.45 -12.74
N ALA A 686 9.14 -4.02 -13.34
CA ALA A 686 10.40 -4.75 -13.30
C ALA A 686 11.00 -4.79 -11.89
N GLU A 687 10.94 -3.69 -11.14
CA GLU A 687 11.35 -3.63 -9.73
C GLU A 687 10.51 -4.61 -8.89
N ARG A 688 9.18 -4.58 -9.07
CA ARG A 688 8.25 -5.46 -8.36
C ARG A 688 8.57 -6.93 -8.61
N LEU A 689 8.83 -7.31 -9.87
CA LEU A 689 9.20 -8.68 -10.27
C LEU A 689 10.65 -9.06 -9.93
N ARG A 690 11.40 -8.21 -9.22
CA ARG A 690 12.80 -8.43 -8.81
C ARG A 690 13.79 -8.51 -9.98
N HIS A 691 13.59 -7.69 -11.00
CA HIS A 691 14.53 -7.47 -12.11
C HIS A 691 15.13 -6.05 -12.03
N PRO A 692 16.09 -5.80 -11.11
CA PRO A 692 16.59 -4.45 -10.83
C PRO A 692 17.34 -3.82 -12.02
N GLU A 693 18.07 -4.61 -12.81
CA GLU A 693 18.79 -4.11 -14.00
C GLU A 693 17.81 -3.57 -15.06
N ASP A 694 16.75 -4.32 -15.33
CA ASP A 694 15.72 -3.91 -16.29
C ASP A 694 14.97 -2.67 -15.75
N ALA A 695 14.66 -2.63 -14.46
CA ALA A 695 14.05 -1.47 -13.83
C ALA A 695 14.93 -0.21 -13.94
N LYS A 696 16.23 -0.34 -13.68
CA LYS A 696 17.21 0.74 -13.78
C LYS A 696 17.31 1.29 -15.20
N THR A 697 17.32 0.42 -16.21
CA THR A 697 17.32 0.87 -17.62
C THR A 697 16.01 1.58 -17.98
N ALA A 698 14.87 1.06 -17.54
CA ALA A 698 13.57 1.68 -17.75
C ALA A 698 13.48 3.09 -17.12
N TYR A 699 13.92 3.24 -15.88
CA TYR A 699 13.95 4.55 -15.22
C TYR A 699 14.92 5.52 -15.91
N LYS A 700 16.08 5.04 -16.41
CA LYS A 700 17.02 5.87 -17.19
C LYS A 700 16.39 6.38 -18.49
N LEU A 701 15.60 5.56 -19.18
CA LEU A 701 14.85 5.97 -20.37
C LEU A 701 13.70 6.94 -20.03
N CYS A 702 13.05 6.75 -18.88
CA CYS A 702 12.02 7.67 -18.38
C CYS A 702 12.60 9.07 -18.20
N ILE A 703 13.71 9.22 -17.46
CA ILE A 703 14.32 10.52 -17.16
C ILE A 703 14.88 11.25 -18.39
N GLU A 704 15.18 10.54 -19.48
CA GLU A 704 15.60 11.12 -20.75
C GLU A 704 14.44 11.78 -21.51
N GLN A 705 13.22 11.26 -21.35
CA GLN A 705 12.03 11.72 -22.07
C GLN A 705 11.17 12.68 -21.25
N LYS A 706 10.94 12.34 -19.98
CA LYS A 706 10.08 13.05 -19.04
C LYS A 706 10.86 13.30 -17.77
N PHE A 707 10.62 14.45 -17.17
CA PHE A 707 11.06 14.68 -15.83
C PHE A 707 10.11 14.04 -14.80
N SER A 708 10.58 13.03 -14.07
CA SER A 708 9.83 12.33 -13.00
C SER A 708 10.63 12.29 -11.69
N ILE A 709 10.06 12.84 -10.61
CA ILE A 709 10.67 12.81 -9.27
C ILE A 709 10.82 11.36 -8.80
N LYS A 710 9.78 10.55 -9.00
CA LYS A 710 9.73 9.15 -8.63
C LYS A 710 10.88 8.36 -9.28
N ALA A 711 11.05 8.48 -10.60
CA ALA A 711 12.11 7.78 -11.32
C ALA A 711 13.51 8.17 -10.81
N TRP A 712 13.75 9.47 -10.54
CA TRP A 712 15.02 9.93 -9.97
C TRP A 712 15.27 9.41 -8.55
N LEU A 713 14.25 9.37 -7.70
CA LEU A 713 14.34 8.82 -6.34
C LEU A 713 14.61 7.31 -6.35
N LYS A 714 13.96 6.55 -7.25
CA LYS A 714 14.21 5.11 -7.44
C LYS A 714 15.63 4.84 -7.92
N ILE A 715 16.10 5.58 -8.94
CA ILE A 715 17.51 5.50 -9.39
C ILE A 715 18.47 5.83 -8.26
N LEU A 716 18.20 6.91 -7.49
CA LEU A 716 19.05 7.30 -6.37
C LEU A 716 19.14 6.17 -5.32
N ALA A 717 18.02 5.55 -4.98
CA ALA A 717 17.99 4.41 -4.08
C ALA A 717 18.87 3.27 -4.62
N MET A 718 18.62 2.81 -5.86
CA MET A 718 19.37 1.72 -6.50
C MET A 718 20.88 2.00 -6.60
N GLU A 719 21.28 3.18 -7.09
CA GLU A 719 22.69 3.55 -7.23
C GLU A 719 23.39 3.70 -5.86
N SER A 720 22.67 4.11 -4.81
CA SER A 720 23.20 4.15 -3.45
C SER A 720 23.37 2.75 -2.83
N GLU A 721 22.61 1.75 -3.27
CA GLU A 721 22.78 0.36 -2.83
C GLU A 721 24.00 -0.29 -3.47
N GLU A 722 24.20 -0.05 -4.77
CA GLU A 722 25.37 -0.52 -5.53
C GLU A 722 26.67 0.20 -5.12
N GLY A 723 26.57 1.38 -4.50
CA GLY A 723 27.72 2.18 -4.07
C GLY A 723 28.31 3.06 -5.18
N ASN A 724 27.55 3.38 -6.22
CA ASN A 724 27.99 4.21 -7.35
C ASN A 724 27.92 5.71 -6.99
N ILE A 725 29.00 6.24 -6.41
CA ILE A 725 29.07 7.63 -5.90
C ILE A 725 28.70 8.66 -6.97
N ARG A 726 29.23 8.53 -8.19
CA ARG A 726 29.09 9.54 -9.25
C ARG A 726 27.63 9.70 -9.69
N GLU A 727 27.00 8.60 -10.08
CA GLU A 727 25.62 8.60 -10.58
C GLU A 727 24.62 8.98 -9.46
N ALA A 728 24.86 8.49 -8.24
CA ALA A 728 24.04 8.86 -7.11
C ALA A 728 24.10 10.37 -6.81
N LEU A 729 25.29 11.01 -6.85
CA LEU A 729 25.41 12.45 -6.64
C LEU A 729 24.80 13.28 -7.79
N ILE A 730 24.82 12.78 -9.02
CA ILE A 730 24.10 13.40 -10.15
C ILE A 730 22.59 13.36 -9.89
N ALA A 731 22.06 12.22 -9.45
CA ALA A 731 20.66 12.09 -9.07
C ALA A 731 20.30 13.02 -7.89
N VAL A 732 21.12 13.07 -6.84
CA VAL A 732 20.95 14.00 -5.70
C VAL A 732 20.85 15.46 -6.18
N ASN A 733 21.73 15.88 -7.09
CA ASN A 733 21.72 17.24 -7.63
C ASN A 733 20.44 17.57 -8.42
N ARG A 734 19.81 16.58 -9.06
CA ARG A 734 18.53 16.77 -9.74
C ARG A 734 17.37 16.79 -8.74
N VAL A 735 17.31 15.82 -7.83
CA VAL A 735 16.23 15.69 -6.85
C VAL A 735 16.19 16.87 -5.87
N ILE A 736 17.33 17.37 -5.40
CA ILE A 736 17.37 18.44 -4.39
C ILE A 736 16.70 19.74 -4.88
N VAL A 737 16.84 20.05 -6.17
CA VAL A 737 16.21 21.24 -6.77
C VAL A 737 14.68 21.12 -6.75
N LEU A 738 14.17 19.89 -6.82
CA LEU A 738 12.74 19.60 -6.84
C LEU A 738 12.17 19.65 -5.45
N LEU A 739 12.83 18.99 -4.50
CA LEU A 739 12.40 19.02 -3.10
C LEU A 739 12.40 20.47 -2.59
N ASP A 740 13.41 21.27 -2.96
CA ASP A 740 13.44 22.71 -2.66
C ASP A 740 12.26 23.47 -3.29
N LYS A 741 11.86 23.13 -4.52
CA LYS A 741 10.69 23.70 -5.20
C LYS A 741 9.36 23.20 -4.65
N SER A 742 9.32 21.98 -4.10
CA SER A 742 8.17 21.36 -3.43
C SER A 742 8.08 21.74 -1.95
N TYR A 743 8.85 22.75 -1.51
CA TYR A 743 8.84 23.29 -0.14
C TYR A 743 9.26 22.29 0.94
N ILE A 744 10.08 21.32 0.57
CA ILE A 744 10.69 20.31 1.44
C ILE A 744 12.07 20.87 1.86
N ASP A 745 12.08 21.50 3.04
CA ASP A 745 13.24 22.16 3.66
C ASP A 745 14.06 21.23 4.55
N ASN A 746 13.52 20.06 4.91
CA ASN A 746 14.17 19.11 5.80
C ASN A 746 15.43 18.51 5.17
N THR A 747 16.50 18.57 5.94
CA THR A 747 17.71 17.78 5.77
C THR A 747 17.44 16.34 6.17
N PHE A 748 16.89 16.09 7.36
CA PHE A 748 16.66 14.74 7.88
C PHE A 748 15.38 14.66 8.72
N PRO A 749 14.52 13.64 8.54
CA PRO A 749 14.64 12.49 7.63
C PRO A 749 14.25 12.83 6.19
N SER A 750 15.06 12.41 5.21
CA SER A 750 14.77 12.54 3.78
C SER A 750 15.40 11.40 2.97
N PRO A 751 14.85 11.03 1.80
CA PRO A 751 15.44 9.99 0.94
C PRO A 751 16.85 10.36 0.47
N ILE A 752 17.12 11.64 0.24
CA ILE A 752 18.45 12.15 -0.13
C ILE A 752 19.44 11.90 1.01
N ALA A 753 19.08 12.27 2.24
CA ALA A 753 19.95 12.05 3.40
C ALA A 753 20.27 10.57 3.58
N ARG A 754 19.25 9.69 3.49
CA ARG A 754 19.44 8.24 3.57
C ARG A 754 20.44 7.73 2.53
N ALA A 755 20.32 8.15 1.27
CA ALA A 755 21.23 7.75 0.21
C ALA A 755 22.66 8.28 0.43
N VAL A 756 22.80 9.56 0.81
CA VAL A 756 24.11 10.19 1.07
C VAL A 756 24.79 9.54 2.28
N PHE A 757 24.06 9.29 3.36
CA PHE A 757 24.60 8.63 4.57
C PHE A 757 25.02 7.20 4.29
N LYS A 758 24.28 6.45 3.47
CA LYS A 758 24.67 5.11 3.01
C LYS A 758 25.98 5.15 2.21
N LEU A 759 26.14 6.12 1.30
CA LEU A 759 27.38 6.30 0.54
C LEU A 759 28.57 6.68 1.44
N ILE A 760 28.36 7.58 2.41
CA ILE A 760 29.38 7.97 3.38
C ILE A 760 29.79 6.77 4.23
N GLY A 761 28.82 5.97 4.71
CA GLY A 761 29.08 4.74 5.47
C GLY A 761 29.91 3.71 4.71
N GLN A 762 29.73 3.60 3.38
CA GLN A 762 30.46 2.64 2.54
C GLN A 762 31.85 3.12 2.08
N HIS A 763 31.97 4.40 1.68
CA HIS A 763 33.15 4.93 0.98
C HIS A 763 33.98 5.94 1.78
N GLY A 764 33.47 6.39 2.93
CA GLY A 764 34.07 7.45 3.75
C GLY A 764 33.65 8.86 3.32
N TYR A 765 33.62 9.78 4.28
CA TYR A 765 33.13 11.15 4.08
C TYR A 765 33.95 11.90 3.03
N GLN A 766 35.27 11.84 3.14
CA GLN A 766 36.19 12.63 2.30
C GLN A 766 36.07 12.26 0.82
N LYS A 767 35.90 10.96 0.52
CA LYS A 767 35.81 10.47 -0.86
C LYS A 767 34.53 10.95 -1.55
N VAL A 768 33.40 10.87 -0.86
CA VAL A 768 32.11 11.34 -1.39
C VAL A 768 32.12 12.86 -1.55
N HIS A 769 32.67 13.59 -0.58
CA HIS A 769 32.79 15.05 -0.64
C HIS A 769 33.69 15.52 -1.80
N ASN A 770 34.86 14.90 -1.98
CA ASN A 770 35.77 15.22 -3.09
C ASN A 770 35.13 14.95 -4.47
N MET A 771 34.32 13.90 -4.58
CA MET A 771 33.58 13.61 -5.81
C MET A 771 32.51 14.67 -6.09
N LEU A 772 31.81 15.18 -5.07
CA LEU A 772 30.86 16.28 -5.23
C LEU A 772 31.53 17.54 -5.78
N ILE A 773 32.73 17.87 -5.27
CA ILE A 773 33.52 18.99 -5.79
C ILE A 773 33.93 18.74 -7.25
N ALA A 774 34.36 17.51 -7.57
CA ALA A 774 34.76 17.14 -8.93
C ALA A 774 33.61 17.19 -9.95
N LEU A 775 32.36 17.00 -9.52
CA LEU A 775 31.18 17.10 -10.38
C LEU A 775 30.86 18.54 -10.84
N ASN A 776 31.49 19.56 -10.25
CA ASN A 776 31.34 20.98 -10.61
C ASN A 776 29.87 21.42 -10.70
N VAL A 777 29.11 21.11 -9.64
CA VAL A 777 27.70 21.42 -9.51
C VAL A 777 27.46 22.94 -9.35
N PRO A 778 26.37 23.52 -9.89
CA PRO A 778 26.06 24.93 -9.68
C PRO A 778 26.06 25.34 -8.20
N GLN A 779 26.59 26.52 -7.88
CA GLN A 779 26.83 26.97 -6.50
C GLN A 779 25.59 26.94 -5.60
N ARG A 780 24.39 27.21 -6.14
CA ARG A 780 23.11 27.09 -5.42
C ARG A 780 22.88 25.67 -4.94
N ASN A 781 22.95 24.71 -5.86
CA ASN A 781 22.70 23.31 -5.57
C ASN A 781 23.79 22.74 -4.68
N PHE A 782 25.05 23.16 -4.88
CA PHE A 782 26.14 22.79 -4.00
C PHE A 782 25.86 23.18 -2.55
N LYS A 783 25.42 24.43 -2.28
CA LYS A 783 25.02 24.86 -0.92
C LYS A 783 23.88 24.01 -0.34
N LEU A 784 22.88 23.65 -1.14
CA LEU A 784 21.76 22.81 -0.67
C LEU A 784 22.23 21.39 -0.33
N ILE A 785 23.09 20.80 -1.17
CA ILE A 785 23.65 19.47 -0.95
C ILE A 785 24.58 19.47 0.27
N MET A 786 25.36 20.54 0.47
CA MET A 786 26.28 20.65 1.60
C MET A 786 25.60 20.56 2.95
N LYS A 787 24.32 20.96 3.08
CA LYS A 787 23.54 20.78 4.32
C LYS A 787 23.53 19.33 4.81
N PHE A 788 23.44 18.35 3.90
CA PHE A 788 23.46 16.94 4.27
C PHE A 788 24.84 16.49 4.78
N PHE A 789 25.93 17.04 4.23
CA PHE A 789 27.29 16.77 4.69
C PHE A 789 27.58 17.46 6.04
N GLU A 790 27.09 18.68 6.22
CA GLU A 790 27.18 19.39 7.51
C GLU A 790 26.40 18.63 8.59
N TYR A 791 25.20 18.12 8.26
CA TYR A 791 24.42 17.28 9.16
C TYR A 791 25.16 15.98 9.51
N SER A 792 25.74 15.29 8.53
CA SER A 792 26.47 14.03 8.78
C SER A 792 27.67 14.25 9.70
N GLN A 793 28.38 15.37 9.55
CA GLN A 793 29.48 15.76 10.41
C GLN A 793 29.01 16.14 11.82
N PHE A 794 27.94 16.93 11.92
CA PHE A 794 27.41 17.43 13.20
C PHE A 794 26.82 16.31 14.05
N PHE A 795 26.04 15.41 13.45
CA PHE A 795 25.41 14.27 14.13
C PHE A 795 26.31 13.02 14.19
N LYS A 796 27.52 13.07 13.60
CA LYS A 796 28.49 11.97 13.53
C LYS A 796 27.86 10.67 13.02
N VAL A 797 27.36 10.72 11.79
CA VAL A 797 26.83 9.54 11.09
C VAL A 797 27.93 8.51 10.86
N SER A 798 27.56 7.22 10.81
CA SER A 798 28.50 6.12 10.55
C SER A 798 29.33 6.37 9.28
N GLY A 799 30.63 6.11 9.35
CA GLY A 799 31.58 6.37 8.27
C GLY A 799 32.14 7.81 8.20
N ASN A 800 31.75 8.71 9.10
CA ASN A 800 32.32 10.07 9.16
C ASN A 800 33.76 10.10 9.70
N ASP A 801 34.18 9.08 10.45
CA ASP A 801 35.55 8.93 10.96
C ASP A 801 36.51 8.28 9.92
N ILE A 802 35.99 7.88 8.75
CA ILE A 802 36.68 7.25 7.61
C ILE A 802 36.81 8.25 6.46
#